data_AF-A0A3M2E5P2-F1
#
_entry.id   AF-A0A3M2E5P2-F1
#
_cell.length_a   1.000
_cell.length_b   1.000
_cell.length_c   1.000
_cell.angle_alpha   90.00
_cell.angle_beta   90.00
_cell.angle_gamma   90.00
#
_symmetry.space_group_name_H-M   'P 1'
#
loop_
_entity.id
_entity.type
_entity.pdbx_description
1 polymer ?
#
loop_
_entity_poly.entity_id
_entity_poly.type
_entity_poly.pdbx_seq_one_letter_code
_entity_poly.pdbx_strand_id
1 'polypeptide(L)'
;MSGNRAWLPARFVAQSMTAVSVCFAAVGAIILGALVLLGAPARPALAAPELARPSAGIETRAALVTEEIAAALGAQLVQDGEAKLERRDEPVPLWRVVDRGQAVLAVIGSSWELLRSTGYSGRPIDLVVAVGVQGEQRGRILAVRLASHAEPVLTLGLSDADLARFTEGFVGLDLGRPIGADNALPPTIARASVTSGVMRDAVLRTARLLAEAAGAIPGAGIDRTAYRPADWAELEALGAIASGALSLADARAQMAGALVPPPEGEGDYIRLHVALVDPPTIGRNLLGEHLYARVLAELPPGQSVLMVASSGLVGHRGTRWRRRGEFDTLAIRQDGTALHPTAEGFLSVDRLAVPGAPPLEQISLFRLPAEGFDPARPFTVELGIARPARDGDTVTARLAVPYALPAAFLVAPAAPPPASWEEAWQRRRLEVVGVGVQLVAQFLILLFQTVLVRHKRLWLGLRAAFLAVTFLWLGLWVGGQLSVVQVAAFLNALLSGFRWETFLIEPVIFVLWSFVALGLLFWGRGVYCGWLCPFGALQELVNIAARRFGIRQIAVPHPVHERLWLIKYTAFVAIIAMSFYSMERALVLAEIEPFKTAITMRMLRAWPFVLFVLALLVAGLFIARFYCRYLCPLGAGLAIPARLRIFDWLDRRPQCGRECRLCEQRCTAGAIDPIGRINPNECLLCLRCQMIYHDPETCVVLKRRVRGAAKGGAAVAAPAAGGRAAGRRCAVMTLNRRRFLVAASLTALGGALGLGPAVPETVWRSRVFGAEAMIRLRGADADRARRALRAALREIARVERAASLFRRDSELVRLNRTGVVANPSPTLAGLLALADVLHAATAGAFDPSVQPLFAALAGGGDAGAALARAGWRRVELGRRMIRLAPGMALTLNGIAQGWAADRAADALAAHGFAGVLVDTGELRALGDDGALGGGWPVRLGTSTLRLRGRALATSEPFGTVLDPAGRIGHILDPRRGAVRAAWRKVAVSAPRAAVADGLSTALCLLDRAAQARAPDRFAGARLEARWPAST
;
A
#
# COMPACT_ATOMS: atom_id res chain seq x y z
N MET A 1 60.51 -27.77 -29.76
CA MET A 1 61.63 -26.85 -30.05
C MET A 1 61.84 -25.96 -28.83
N SER A 2 63.06 -26.01 -28.31
CA SER A 2 63.62 -25.37 -27.11
C SER A 2 63.63 -23.84 -27.18
N GLY A 3 63.53 -23.17 -26.02
CA GLY A 3 64.04 -21.79 -25.88
C GLY A 3 63.39 -20.93 -24.77
N ASN A 4 64.09 -20.85 -23.63
CA ASN A 4 64.09 -19.75 -22.64
C ASN A 4 62.80 -19.33 -21.90
N ARG A 5 62.60 -19.91 -20.71
CA ARG A 5 61.88 -19.29 -19.58
C ARG A 5 62.88 -18.49 -18.72
N ALA A 6 62.91 -17.17 -18.87
CA ALA A 6 63.57 -16.28 -17.91
C ALA A 6 62.59 -15.92 -16.78
N TRP A 7 62.89 -16.39 -15.57
CA TRP A 7 62.20 -16.02 -14.34
C TRP A 7 62.55 -14.57 -13.95
N LEU A 8 61.52 -13.73 -13.75
CA LEU A 8 61.65 -12.45 -13.04
C LEU A 8 61.92 -12.71 -11.55
N PRO A 9 62.76 -11.89 -10.87
CA PRO A 9 63.28 -12.22 -9.55
C PRO A 9 62.22 -12.08 -8.45
N ALA A 10 62.15 -13.09 -7.57
CA ALA A 10 61.22 -13.24 -6.45
C ALA A 10 61.22 -12.07 -5.42
N ARG A 11 62.14 -11.11 -5.54
CA ARG A 11 62.24 -9.94 -4.64
C ARG A 11 61.15 -8.87 -4.88
N PHE A 12 60.53 -8.80 -6.06
CA PHE A 12 59.51 -7.78 -6.35
C PHE A 12 58.08 -8.17 -5.91
N VAL A 13 57.80 -9.47 -5.81
CA VAL A 13 56.49 -9.99 -5.33
C VAL A 13 56.38 -9.89 -3.81
N ALA A 14 57.48 -10.09 -3.08
CA ALA A 14 57.52 -9.96 -1.62
C ALA A 14 57.33 -8.50 -1.13
N GLN A 15 57.88 -7.50 -1.85
CA GLN A 15 57.71 -6.08 -1.52
C GLN A 15 56.30 -5.54 -1.85
N SER A 16 55.62 -6.13 -2.85
CA SER A 16 54.25 -5.73 -3.22
C SER A 16 53.20 -6.35 -2.30
N MET A 17 53.43 -7.56 -1.78
CA MET A 17 52.57 -8.21 -0.80
C MET A 17 52.70 -7.61 0.60
N THR A 18 53.87 -7.07 0.96
CA THR A 18 54.07 -6.35 2.23
C THR A 18 53.37 -4.98 2.24
N ALA A 19 53.40 -4.22 1.14
CA ALA A 19 52.66 -2.94 1.06
C ALA A 19 51.13 -3.13 1.10
N VAL A 20 50.60 -4.19 0.48
CA VAL A 20 49.17 -4.54 0.56
C VAL A 20 48.82 -5.08 1.95
N SER A 21 49.66 -5.91 2.56
CA SER A 21 49.44 -6.40 3.93
C SER A 21 49.53 -5.30 4.98
N VAL A 22 50.38 -4.28 4.79
CA VAL A 22 50.48 -3.11 5.67
C VAL A 22 49.24 -2.21 5.54
N CYS A 23 48.68 -2.03 4.33
CA CYS A 23 47.41 -1.33 4.13
C CYS A 23 46.22 -2.09 4.75
N PHE A 24 46.17 -3.41 4.61
CA PHE A 24 45.12 -4.24 5.25
C PHE A 24 45.28 -4.33 6.77
N ALA A 25 46.50 -4.36 7.29
CA ALA A 25 46.78 -4.30 8.72
C ALA A 25 46.46 -2.92 9.30
N ALA A 26 46.70 -1.83 8.56
CA ALA A 26 46.32 -0.48 8.99
C ALA A 26 44.79 -0.31 9.00
N VAL A 27 44.08 -0.76 7.96
CA VAL A 27 42.61 -0.73 7.93
C VAL A 27 42.01 -1.68 8.97
N GLY A 28 42.59 -2.86 9.15
CA GLY A 28 42.22 -3.83 10.19
C GLY A 28 42.47 -3.29 11.60
N ALA A 29 43.59 -2.60 11.85
CA ALA A 29 43.91 -1.98 13.13
C ALA A 29 43.06 -0.75 13.43
N ILE A 30 42.62 0.00 12.41
CA ILE A 30 41.65 1.10 12.57
C ILE A 30 40.26 0.54 12.91
N ILE A 31 39.84 -0.55 12.28
CA ILE A 31 38.57 -1.23 12.58
C ILE A 31 38.61 -1.87 13.97
N LEU A 32 39.72 -2.54 14.33
CA LEU A 32 39.91 -3.14 15.65
C LEU A 32 40.07 -2.07 16.74
N GLY A 33 40.77 -0.97 16.45
CA GLY A 33 40.89 0.19 17.33
C GLY A 33 39.55 0.89 17.57
N ALA A 34 38.69 0.99 16.55
CA ALA A 34 37.32 1.48 16.70
C ALA A 34 36.44 0.52 17.53
N LEU A 35 36.62 -0.81 17.38
CA LEU A 35 35.93 -1.82 18.18
C LEU A 35 36.40 -1.85 19.65
N VAL A 36 37.68 -1.58 19.91
CA VAL A 36 38.25 -1.50 21.26
C VAL A 36 37.85 -0.17 21.95
N LEU A 37 37.77 0.94 21.21
CA LEU A 37 37.25 2.21 21.72
C LEU A 37 35.73 2.17 22.02
N LEU A 38 34.98 1.30 21.33
CA LEU A 38 33.58 1.01 21.63
C LEU A 38 33.40 0.08 22.86
N GLY A 39 34.48 -0.53 23.36
CA GLY A 39 34.47 -1.47 24.49
C GLY A 39 35.10 -0.95 25.79
N ALA A 40 35.65 0.27 25.82
CA ALA A 40 36.27 0.83 27.02
C ALA A 40 35.22 1.49 27.95
N PRO A 41 35.20 1.19 29.27
CA PRO A 41 34.24 1.78 30.18
C PRO A 41 34.59 3.24 30.47
N ALA A 42 33.71 4.16 30.09
CA ALA A 42 33.82 5.58 30.44
C ALA A 42 33.52 5.80 31.94
N ARG A 43 34.39 6.53 32.63
CA ARG A 43 34.18 7.03 34.01
C ARG A 43 33.20 8.23 34.02
N PRO A 44 32.50 8.47 35.15
CA PRO A 44 31.21 9.15 35.14
C PRO A 44 31.36 10.67 35.20
N ALA A 45 30.54 11.37 34.41
CA ALA A 45 30.28 12.80 34.58
C ALA A 45 28.77 13.00 34.74
N LEU A 46 28.41 13.39 35.97
CA LEU A 46 27.20 14.07 36.45
C LEU A 46 25.83 13.47 36.10
N ALA A 47 25.11 13.11 37.17
CA ALA A 47 23.83 12.41 37.19
C ALA A 47 22.73 13.11 36.37
N ALA A 48 22.25 12.41 35.34
CA ALA A 48 20.94 12.57 34.74
C ALA A 48 20.06 11.38 35.16
N PRO A 49 18.75 11.57 35.40
CA PRO A 49 17.89 10.52 35.94
C PRO A 49 17.77 9.33 34.98
N GLU A 50 17.66 8.16 35.59
CA GLU A 50 17.70 6.81 35.04
C GLU A 50 16.79 6.61 33.81
N LEU A 51 17.37 6.63 32.61
CA LEU A 51 16.69 6.29 31.37
C LEU A 51 16.64 4.76 31.20
N ALA A 52 15.46 4.21 31.45
CA ALA A 52 15.13 2.80 31.24
C ALA A 52 15.47 2.34 29.79
N ARG A 53 16.13 1.19 29.68
CA ARG A 53 16.39 0.49 28.42
C ARG A 53 15.08 0.15 27.69
N PRO A 54 14.95 0.37 26.36
CA PRO A 54 13.88 -0.23 25.60
C PRO A 54 14.32 -1.62 25.12
N SER A 55 13.91 -2.65 25.86
CA SER A 55 13.91 -4.05 25.41
C SER A 55 12.78 -4.30 24.41
N ALA A 56 13.06 -5.14 23.41
CA ALA A 56 12.13 -5.94 22.60
C ALA A 56 10.63 -5.56 22.64
N GLY A 57 10.14 -4.87 21.61
CA GLY A 57 8.71 -4.61 21.44
C GLY A 57 8.44 -3.43 20.53
N ILE A 58 8.57 -3.60 19.21
CA ILE A 58 8.19 -2.56 18.23
C ILE A 58 6.91 -2.92 17.46
N GLU A 59 6.52 -4.20 17.38
CA GLU A 59 5.20 -4.57 16.80
C GLU A 59 4.04 -4.46 17.81
N THR A 60 4.32 -4.48 19.12
CA THR A 60 3.32 -4.40 20.19
C THR A 60 3.14 -3.00 20.79
N ARG A 61 3.82 -1.98 20.25
CA ARG A 61 3.82 -0.60 20.78
C ARG A 61 3.44 0.46 19.74
N ALA A 62 2.64 0.10 18.74
CA ALA A 62 1.76 1.11 18.14
C ALA A 62 0.73 1.45 19.23
N ALA A 63 1.01 2.51 20.01
CA ALA A 63 0.10 2.99 21.02
C ALA A 63 -1.31 3.09 20.40
N LEU A 64 -2.25 2.30 20.91
CA LEU A 64 -3.62 2.76 21.01
C LEU A 64 -3.56 4.18 21.57
N VAL A 65 -4.42 5.10 21.13
CA VAL A 65 -4.51 6.38 21.83
C VAL A 65 -4.79 6.08 23.30
N THR A 66 -3.72 6.30 24.05
CA THR A 66 -3.56 6.14 25.47
C THR A 66 -4.48 7.14 26.10
N GLU A 67 -5.41 6.66 26.91
CA GLU A 67 -6.19 7.47 27.84
C GLU A 67 -5.30 8.51 28.55
N GLU A 68 -4.05 8.16 28.85
CA GLU A 68 -3.01 9.07 29.37
C GLU A 68 -2.69 10.28 28.45
N ILE A 69 -2.63 10.08 27.13
CA ILE A 69 -2.35 11.16 26.18
C ILE A 69 -3.57 12.06 26.00
N ALA A 70 -4.75 11.47 25.91
CA ALA A 70 -5.99 12.23 25.90
C ALA A 70 -6.18 12.99 27.22
N ALA A 71 -5.81 12.39 28.38
CA ALA A 71 -5.85 13.01 29.71
C ALA A 71 -4.88 14.18 29.82
N ALA A 72 -3.65 14.01 29.35
CA ALA A 72 -2.67 15.10 29.35
C ALA A 72 -3.12 16.28 28.49
N LEU A 73 -3.69 16.02 27.30
CA LEU A 73 -4.26 17.08 26.45
C LEU A 73 -5.52 17.70 27.05
N GLY A 74 -6.42 16.89 27.60
CA GLY A 74 -7.64 17.36 28.27
C GLY A 74 -7.33 18.27 29.47
N ALA A 75 -6.33 17.92 30.28
CA ALA A 75 -5.88 18.75 31.40
C ALA A 75 -5.27 20.08 30.96
N GLN A 76 -4.61 20.14 29.80
CA GLN A 76 -4.06 21.40 29.25
C GLN A 76 -5.16 22.36 28.74
N LEU A 77 -6.36 21.83 28.46
CA LEU A 77 -7.46 22.61 27.89
C LEU A 77 -8.40 23.20 28.95
N VAL A 78 -8.27 22.83 30.23
CA VAL A 78 -9.10 23.33 31.33
C VAL A 78 -8.25 24.20 32.26
N GLN A 79 -8.66 25.47 32.47
CA GLN A 79 -7.82 26.44 33.18
C GLN A 79 -7.80 26.27 34.71
N ASP A 80 -8.79 25.62 35.36
CA ASP A 80 -8.85 25.46 36.83
C ASP A 80 -9.70 24.23 37.32
N GLY A 81 -9.35 23.00 36.91
CA GLY A 81 -9.99 21.78 37.45
C GLY A 81 -9.73 20.47 36.70
N GLU A 82 -10.19 19.35 37.28
CA GLU A 82 -10.14 18.02 36.66
C GLU A 82 -11.08 17.95 35.45
N ALA A 83 -10.51 17.83 34.25
CA ALA A 83 -11.27 17.59 33.02
C ALA A 83 -11.84 16.16 33.02
N LYS A 84 -13.15 16.00 32.82
CA LYS A 84 -13.74 14.67 32.64
C LYS A 84 -13.62 14.27 31.17
N LEU A 85 -12.94 13.17 30.92
CA LEU A 85 -12.84 12.57 29.59
C LEU A 85 -13.93 11.51 29.39
N GLU A 86 -14.65 11.62 28.28
CA GLU A 86 -15.64 10.61 27.89
C GLU A 86 -15.28 10.03 26.52
N ARG A 87 -14.98 8.73 26.49
CA ARG A 87 -14.71 8.02 25.25
C ARG A 87 -16.01 7.74 24.48
N ARG A 88 -16.00 7.97 23.17
CA ARG A 88 -17.05 7.56 22.23
C ARG A 88 -16.43 6.83 21.06
N ASP A 89 -16.89 5.62 20.78
CA ASP A 89 -16.36 4.79 19.69
C ASP A 89 -17.13 4.92 18.36
N GLU A 90 -18.35 5.47 18.39
CA GLU A 90 -19.23 5.59 17.21
C GLU A 90 -19.85 7.00 17.09
N PRO A 91 -20.07 7.52 15.86
CA PRO A 91 -19.71 6.94 14.56
C PRO A 91 -18.22 7.09 14.19
N VAL A 92 -17.50 7.92 14.95
CA VAL A 92 -16.06 8.17 14.81
C VAL A 92 -15.43 8.04 16.21
N PRO A 93 -14.36 7.23 16.37
CA PRO A 93 -13.72 7.05 17.66
C PRO A 93 -13.02 8.33 18.16
N LEU A 94 -13.50 8.92 19.24
CA LEU A 94 -13.00 10.18 19.81
C LEU A 94 -13.19 10.26 21.33
N TRP A 95 -12.46 11.16 21.98
CA TRP A 95 -12.63 11.52 23.39
C TRP A 95 -13.25 12.90 23.50
N ARG A 96 -14.26 13.06 24.35
CA ARG A 96 -14.88 14.36 24.65
C ARG A 96 -14.25 14.91 25.93
N VAL A 97 -13.82 16.17 25.89
CA VAL A 97 -13.37 16.92 27.06
C VAL A 97 -14.57 17.67 27.62
N VAL A 98 -15.04 17.27 28.79
CA VAL A 98 -16.26 17.81 29.42
C VAL A 98 -15.87 18.65 30.65
N ASP A 99 -16.42 19.86 30.71
CA ASP A 99 -16.25 20.77 31.86
C ASP A 99 -17.25 20.44 32.99
N ARG A 100 -17.03 21.00 34.19
CA ARG A 100 -17.87 20.83 35.40
C ARG A 100 -19.36 21.12 35.18
N GLY A 101 -19.72 21.88 34.14
CA GLY A 101 -21.10 22.18 33.73
C GLY A 101 -21.74 21.23 32.70
N GLN A 102 -21.17 20.05 32.43
CA GLN A 102 -21.61 19.07 31.42
C GLN A 102 -21.50 19.54 29.94
N ALA A 103 -20.91 20.71 29.69
CA ALA A 103 -20.63 21.20 28.35
C ALA A 103 -19.34 20.57 27.79
N VAL A 104 -19.36 20.21 26.51
CA VAL A 104 -18.18 19.66 25.82
C VAL A 104 -17.36 20.81 25.27
N LEU A 105 -16.10 20.92 25.70
CA LEU A 105 -15.18 21.98 25.29
C LEU A 105 -14.43 21.63 24.00
N ALA A 106 -13.97 20.38 23.92
CA ALA A 106 -13.17 19.87 22.82
C ALA A 106 -13.41 18.39 22.57
N VAL A 107 -13.00 17.93 21.38
CA VAL A 107 -12.87 16.52 21.04
C VAL A 107 -11.42 16.18 20.69
N ILE A 108 -10.97 15.00 21.08
CA ILE A 108 -9.60 14.51 20.87
C ILE A 108 -9.64 13.19 20.11
N GLY A 109 -8.76 13.01 19.12
CA GLY A 109 -8.64 11.75 18.39
C GLY A 109 -7.24 11.50 17.85
N SER A 110 -6.95 10.22 17.58
CA SER A 110 -5.66 9.75 17.04
C SER A 110 -5.74 9.59 15.54
N SER A 111 -4.72 10.06 14.83
CA SER A 111 -4.59 9.85 13.39
C SER A 111 -4.39 8.38 13.04
N TRP A 112 -3.77 7.59 13.90
CA TRP A 112 -3.63 6.14 13.70
C TRP A 112 -4.96 5.41 13.91
N GLU A 113 -5.71 5.74 14.96
CA GLU A 113 -7.01 5.13 15.26
C GLU A 113 -8.05 5.49 14.18
N LEU A 114 -8.08 6.76 13.78
CA LEU A 114 -9.07 7.30 12.85
C LEU A 114 -8.76 6.99 11.38
N LEU A 115 -7.49 7.14 10.97
CA LEU A 115 -7.10 7.15 9.56
C LEU A 115 -6.03 6.11 9.21
N ARG A 116 -5.49 5.37 10.19
CA ARG A 116 -4.35 4.45 10.02
C ARG A 116 -3.19 5.14 9.30
N SER A 117 -2.88 6.37 9.69
CA SER A 117 -1.83 7.18 9.04
C SER A 117 -0.48 6.46 9.02
N THR A 118 0.17 6.42 7.86
CA THR A 118 1.50 5.84 7.67
C THR A 118 2.49 6.91 7.25
N GLY A 119 3.71 6.83 7.78
CA GLY A 119 4.84 7.69 7.47
C GLY A 119 5.53 7.34 6.14
N TYR A 120 6.55 8.12 5.75
CA TYR A 120 7.36 7.87 4.54
C TYR A 120 7.99 6.47 4.54
N SER A 121 8.35 5.98 5.72
CA SER A 121 8.91 4.65 5.92
C SER A 121 7.93 3.49 5.66
N GLY A 122 6.66 3.79 5.35
CA GLY A 122 5.57 2.82 5.25
C GLY A 122 5.14 2.26 6.61
N ARG A 123 5.65 2.83 7.72
CA ARG A 123 5.34 2.43 9.09
C ARG A 123 4.31 3.38 9.73
N PRO A 124 3.60 2.95 10.78
CA PRO A 124 2.62 3.78 11.48
C PRO A 124 3.21 5.11 11.95
N ILE A 125 2.42 6.17 11.81
CA ILE A 125 2.65 7.47 12.45
C ILE A 125 1.37 7.85 13.19
N ASP A 126 1.50 8.28 14.44
CA ASP A 126 0.36 8.63 15.27
C ASP A 126 0.48 10.04 15.85
N LEU A 127 -0.51 10.86 15.51
CA LEU A 127 -0.67 12.24 15.93
C LEU A 127 -2.03 12.35 16.63
N VAL A 128 -2.02 12.82 17.88
CA VAL A 128 -3.24 13.06 18.64
C VAL A 128 -3.61 14.52 18.52
N VAL A 129 -4.81 14.79 18.03
CA VAL A 129 -5.29 16.13 17.71
C VAL A 129 -6.51 16.46 18.58
N ALA A 130 -6.53 17.66 19.15
CA ALA A 130 -7.68 18.21 19.88
C ALA A 130 -8.32 19.36 19.08
N VAL A 131 -9.63 19.35 18.95
CA VAL A 131 -10.43 20.35 18.22
C VAL A 131 -11.49 20.95 19.13
N GLY A 132 -11.60 22.27 19.11
CA GLY A 132 -12.60 23.01 19.89
C GLY A 132 -13.99 22.91 19.30
N VAL A 133 -14.99 22.79 20.17
CA VAL A 133 -16.40 22.57 19.75
C VAL A 133 -17.35 23.69 20.21
N GLN A 134 -16.86 24.65 21.01
CA GLN A 134 -17.67 25.73 21.59
C GLN A 134 -16.98 27.10 21.50
N GLY A 135 -17.80 28.16 21.59
CA GLY A 135 -17.34 29.56 21.64
C GLY A 135 -16.51 29.99 20.44
N GLU A 136 -15.55 30.90 20.68
CA GLU A 136 -14.58 31.38 19.68
C GLU A 136 -13.61 30.30 19.19
N GLN A 137 -13.55 29.17 19.91
CA GLN A 137 -12.67 28.04 19.65
C GLN A 137 -13.33 26.96 18.76
N ARG A 138 -14.60 27.13 18.41
CA ARG A 138 -15.34 26.18 17.56
C ARG A 138 -14.65 26.00 16.21
N GLY A 139 -14.31 24.76 15.87
CA GLY A 139 -13.68 24.40 14.60
C GLY A 139 -12.18 24.69 14.53
N ARG A 140 -11.56 25.13 15.63
CA ARG A 140 -10.12 25.40 15.70
C ARG A 140 -9.35 24.21 16.27
N ILE A 141 -8.13 24.01 15.78
CA ILE A 141 -7.18 23.06 16.38
C ILE A 141 -6.66 23.65 17.68
N LEU A 142 -6.91 23.01 18.81
CA LEU A 142 -6.49 23.50 20.13
C LEU A 142 -5.16 22.90 20.57
N ALA A 143 -4.86 21.67 20.16
CA ALA A 143 -3.61 21.02 20.48
C ALA A 143 -3.30 19.90 19.49
N VAL A 144 -2.02 19.65 19.25
CA VAL A 144 -1.52 18.53 18.46
C VAL A 144 -0.33 17.94 19.20
N ARG A 145 -0.30 16.61 19.35
CA ARG A 145 0.81 15.91 19.96
C ARG A 145 1.26 14.72 19.13
N LEU A 146 2.55 14.64 18.86
CA LEU A 146 3.18 13.48 18.25
C LEU A 146 3.27 12.35 19.29
N ALA A 147 2.45 11.31 19.14
CA ALA A 147 2.38 10.19 20.07
C ALA A 147 3.43 9.12 19.75
N SER A 148 3.56 8.75 18.47
CA SER A 148 4.60 7.84 18.02
C SER A 148 4.90 8.01 16.53
N HIS A 149 6.15 7.75 16.14
CA HIS A 149 6.54 7.64 14.74
C HIS A 149 7.74 6.70 14.58
N ALA A 150 7.86 6.14 13.39
CA ALA A 150 9.04 5.35 12.97
C ALA A 150 9.80 6.02 11.82
N GLU A 151 9.67 7.34 11.69
CA GLU A 151 10.24 8.10 10.59
C GLU A 151 11.78 8.17 10.69
N PRO A 152 12.52 7.89 9.60
CA PRO A 152 13.98 7.89 9.60
C PRO A 152 14.58 9.31 9.65
N VAL A 153 13.78 10.32 9.98
CA VAL A 153 14.14 11.73 9.97
C VAL A 153 15.16 12.09 11.06
N LEU A 154 15.16 11.34 12.17
CA LEU A 154 16.19 11.43 13.21
C LEU A 154 17.59 11.23 12.66
N THR A 155 17.69 10.42 11.60
CA THR A 155 18.96 10.16 10.96
C THR A 155 19.44 11.38 10.15
N LEU A 156 18.57 12.29 9.72
CA LEU A 156 18.90 13.53 9.00
C LEU A 156 19.36 14.69 9.91
N GLY A 157 19.52 14.43 11.22
CA GLY A 157 19.93 15.43 12.21
C GLY A 157 18.79 16.28 12.77
N LEU A 158 17.54 15.87 12.54
CA LEU A 158 16.35 16.44 13.19
C LEU A 158 16.07 15.65 14.48
N SER A 159 15.60 16.33 15.52
CA SER A 159 15.20 15.70 16.78
C SER A 159 13.69 15.47 16.83
N ASP A 160 13.22 14.59 17.72
CA ASP A 160 11.76 14.42 17.96
C ASP A 160 11.12 15.74 18.42
N ALA A 161 11.89 16.59 19.09
CA ALA A 161 11.46 17.94 19.48
C ALA A 161 11.27 18.88 18.27
N ASP A 162 12.00 18.70 17.17
CA ASP A 162 11.79 19.48 15.94
C ASP A 162 10.48 19.07 15.25
N LEU A 163 10.16 17.76 15.26
CA LEU A 163 8.91 17.25 14.72
C LEU A 163 7.71 17.68 15.57
N ALA A 164 7.85 17.61 16.90
CA ALA A 164 6.84 18.11 17.84
C ALA A 164 6.54 19.60 17.60
N ARG A 165 7.57 20.45 17.51
CA ARG A 165 7.41 21.88 17.20
C ARG A 165 6.70 22.13 15.86
N PHE A 166 6.99 21.34 14.83
CA PHE A 166 6.30 21.45 13.55
C PHE A 166 4.81 21.11 13.67
N THR A 167 4.47 20.07 14.43
CA THR A 167 3.07 19.67 14.65
C THR A 167 2.30 20.62 15.56
N GLU A 168 2.97 21.25 16.53
CA GLU A 168 2.40 22.32 17.36
C GLU A 168 2.07 23.58 16.56
N GLY A 169 2.77 23.82 15.44
CA GLY A 169 2.50 24.94 14.53
C GLY A 169 1.12 24.91 13.84
N PHE A 170 0.32 23.85 14.03
CA PHE A 170 -1.07 23.77 13.57
C PHE A 170 -2.08 24.29 14.61
N VAL A 171 -1.65 24.53 15.86
CA VAL A 171 -2.53 25.06 16.91
C VAL A 171 -3.01 26.47 16.53
N GLY A 172 -4.32 26.70 16.68
CA GLY A 172 -4.99 27.94 16.30
C GLY A 172 -5.57 27.95 14.88
N LEU A 173 -5.24 26.96 14.03
CA LEU A 173 -5.78 26.84 12.68
C LEU A 173 -7.30 26.62 12.70
N ASP A 174 -8.04 27.44 11.94
CA ASP A 174 -9.50 27.37 11.82
C ASP A 174 -9.88 26.48 10.62
N LEU A 175 -10.54 25.35 10.89
CA LEU A 175 -10.93 24.36 9.89
C LEU A 175 -12.15 24.77 9.06
N GLY A 176 -12.92 25.76 9.53
CA GLY A 176 -14.09 26.29 8.82
C GLY A 176 -13.74 27.42 7.84
N ARG A 177 -12.49 27.91 7.85
CA ARG A 177 -12.02 29.01 7.00
C ARG A 177 -10.99 28.52 5.97
N PRO A 178 -10.97 29.08 4.76
CA PRO A 178 -9.97 28.72 3.75
C PRO A 178 -8.55 29.02 4.25
N ILE A 179 -7.59 28.20 3.81
CA ILE A 179 -6.17 28.38 4.13
C ILE A 179 -5.66 29.60 3.34
N GLY A 180 -5.07 30.56 4.05
CA GLY A 180 -4.66 31.85 3.50
C GLY A 180 -3.69 32.59 4.42
N ALA A 181 -3.43 33.88 4.16
CA ALA A 181 -2.48 34.68 4.95
C ALA A 181 -2.84 34.74 6.44
N ASP A 182 -4.13 34.85 6.75
CA ASP A 182 -4.65 34.97 8.13
C ASP A 182 -4.98 33.60 8.78
N ASN A 183 -4.81 32.49 8.04
CA ASN A 183 -5.06 31.11 8.49
C ASN A 183 -4.04 30.16 7.82
N ALA A 184 -2.76 30.46 8.02
CA ALA A 184 -1.66 29.84 7.28
C ALA A 184 -1.21 28.52 7.91
N LEU A 185 -0.80 27.56 7.07
CA LEU A 185 -0.19 26.32 7.52
C LEU A 185 1.25 26.55 7.99
N PRO A 186 1.75 25.74 8.95
CA PRO A 186 3.14 25.84 9.36
C PRO A 186 4.10 25.48 8.21
N PRO A 187 5.25 26.18 8.13
CA PRO A 187 6.24 25.96 7.09
C PRO A 187 6.86 24.56 7.21
N THR A 188 7.01 23.88 6.08
CA THR A 188 7.59 22.53 6.01
C THR A 188 9.03 22.51 6.53
N ILE A 189 9.41 21.47 7.29
CA ILE A 189 10.79 21.30 7.75
C ILE A 189 11.71 21.04 6.54
N ALA A 190 12.74 21.87 6.40
CA ALA A 190 13.74 21.71 5.36
C ALA A 190 14.45 20.34 5.52
N ARG A 191 14.61 19.60 4.42
CA ARG A 191 15.21 18.25 4.35
C ARG A 191 14.36 17.11 4.93
N ALA A 192 13.19 17.39 5.49
CA ALA A 192 12.21 16.39 5.92
C ALA A 192 10.83 16.66 5.31
N SER A 193 10.81 17.12 4.06
CA SER A 193 9.58 17.57 3.39
C SER A 193 8.55 16.47 3.24
N VAL A 194 8.99 15.21 3.06
CA VAL A 194 8.08 14.06 2.96
C VAL A 194 7.41 13.77 4.29
N THR A 195 8.21 13.57 5.34
CA THR A 195 7.72 13.35 6.71
C THR A 195 6.82 14.51 7.17
N SER A 196 7.23 15.75 6.94
CA SER A 196 6.44 16.94 7.27
C SER A 196 5.13 17.01 6.47
N GLY A 197 5.16 16.64 5.19
CA GLY A 197 3.97 16.60 4.33
C GLY A 197 2.97 15.53 4.77
N VAL A 198 3.46 14.36 5.17
CA VAL A 198 2.65 13.27 5.71
C VAL A 198 2.07 13.62 7.08
N MET A 199 2.87 14.22 7.98
CA MET A 199 2.40 14.71 9.27
C MET A 199 1.35 15.79 9.13
N ARG A 200 1.58 16.78 8.24
CA ARG A 200 0.60 17.83 7.91
C ARG A 200 -0.74 17.24 7.48
N ASP A 201 -0.68 16.32 6.53
CA ASP A 201 -1.86 15.66 5.99
C ASP A 201 -2.61 14.85 7.06
N ALA A 202 -1.87 14.10 7.89
CA ALA A 202 -2.43 13.36 9.01
C ALA A 202 -3.12 14.30 10.02
N VAL A 203 -2.49 15.42 10.41
CA VAL A 203 -3.11 16.42 11.32
C VAL A 203 -4.39 16.98 10.71
N LEU A 204 -4.34 17.48 9.47
CA LEU A 204 -5.49 18.16 8.85
C LEU A 204 -6.68 17.24 8.65
N ARG A 205 -6.46 16.02 8.14
CA ARG A 205 -7.55 15.05 7.96
C ARG A 205 -8.16 14.61 9.28
N THR A 206 -7.31 14.37 10.30
CA THR A 206 -7.77 13.95 11.64
C THR A 206 -8.57 15.06 12.30
N ALA A 207 -8.05 16.29 12.27
CA ALA A 207 -8.71 17.47 12.82
C ALA A 207 -10.08 17.70 12.18
N ARG A 208 -10.17 17.60 10.85
CA ARG A 208 -11.41 17.81 10.12
C ARG A 208 -12.46 16.74 10.44
N LEU A 209 -12.06 15.47 10.43
CA LEU A 209 -12.95 14.36 10.80
C LEU A 209 -13.49 14.52 12.23
N LEU A 210 -12.65 14.95 13.17
CA LEU A 210 -13.07 15.25 14.55
C LEU A 210 -14.03 16.44 14.63
N ALA A 211 -13.73 17.51 13.91
CA ALA A 211 -14.56 18.72 13.86
C ALA A 211 -15.95 18.43 13.28
N GLU A 212 -16.03 17.62 12.23
CA GLU A 212 -17.28 17.19 11.60
C GLU A 212 -18.07 16.25 12.54
N ALA A 213 -17.40 15.25 13.13
CA ALA A 213 -18.02 14.33 14.09
C ALA A 213 -18.57 15.03 15.33
N ALA A 214 -17.94 16.13 15.75
CA ALA A 214 -18.39 16.93 16.87
C ALA A 214 -19.40 18.04 16.50
N GLY A 215 -19.76 18.18 15.21
CA GLY A 215 -20.62 19.26 14.72
C GLY A 215 -19.99 20.67 14.84
N ALA A 216 -18.68 20.75 15.07
CA ALA A 216 -17.95 22.01 15.19
C ALA A 216 -17.85 22.73 13.84
N ILE A 217 -17.67 21.97 12.76
CA ILE A 217 -17.78 22.45 11.39
C ILE A 217 -18.84 21.66 10.62
N PRO A 218 -19.51 22.27 9.63
CA PRO A 218 -20.43 21.55 8.76
C PRO A 218 -19.70 20.41 8.01
N GLY A 219 -20.15 19.16 8.17
CA GLY A 219 -19.67 18.04 7.36
C GLY A 219 -20.15 18.15 5.91
N ALA A 220 -19.34 17.74 4.94
CA ALA A 220 -19.78 17.70 3.55
C ALA A 220 -21.02 16.79 3.39
N GLY A 221 -22.14 17.32 2.89
CA GLY A 221 -23.38 16.56 2.70
C GLY A 221 -24.65 17.29 3.15
N ILE A 222 -25.62 16.54 3.66
CA ILE A 222 -26.93 17.04 4.10
C ILE A 222 -26.82 17.68 5.49
N ASP A 223 -27.35 18.89 5.67
CA ASP A 223 -27.41 19.55 6.98
C ASP A 223 -28.38 18.82 7.91
N ARG A 224 -27.83 18.10 8.90
CA ARG A 224 -28.59 17.36 9.92
C ARG A 224 -28.74 18.12 11.24
N THR A 225 -28.39 19.40 11.27
CA THR A 225 -28.28 20.18 12.50
C THR A 225 -29.25 21.36 12.55
N ALA A 226 -29.44 22.08 11.45
CA ALA A 226 -30.34 23.22 11.42
C ALA A 226 -31.82 22.80 11.44
N TYR A 227 -32.58 23.41 12.35
CA TYR A 227 -34.03 23.22 12.49
C TYR A 227 -34.75 24.56 12.45
N ARG A 228 -35.82 24.63 11.65
CA ARG A 228 -36.83 25.69 11.69
C ARG A 228 -38.22 25.06 11.67
N PRO A 229 -39.18 25.52 12.48
CA PRO A 229 -40.58 25.12 12.33
C PRO A 229 -41.12 25.56 10.96
N ALA A 230 -41.92 24.70 10.33
CA ALA A 230 -42.55 24.99 9.04
C ALA A 230 -43.85 24.19 8.87
N ASP A 231 -44.82 24.76 8.15
CA ASP A 231 -46.04 24.06 7.73
C ASP A 231 -45.88 23.35 6.37
N TRP A 232 -46.92 22.64 5.91
CA TRP A 232 -46.85 21.90 4.64
C TRP A 232 -46.58 22.82 3.44
N ALA A 233 -47.27 23.96 3.37
CA ALA A 233 -47.15 24.89 2.24
C ALA A 233 -45.76 25.53 2.20
N GLU A 234 -45.19 25.84 3.36
CA GLU A 234 -43.82 26.34 3.48
C GLU A 234 -42.79 25.29 3.04
N LEU A 235 -42.96 24.02 3.41
CA LEU A 235 -42.06 22.93 2.97
C LEU A 235 -42.14 22.70 1.45
N GLU A 236 -43.32 22.80 0.84
CA GLU A 236 -43.47 22.77 -0.62
C GLU A 236 -42.81 23.98 -1.28
N ALA A 237 -43.01 25.19 -0.74
CA ALA A 237 -42.41 26.42 -1.25
C ALA A 237 -40.88 26.41 -1.18
N LEU A 238 -40.30 25.75 -0.18
CA LEU A 238 -38.85 25.54 -0.05
C LEU A 238 -38.30 24.49 -1.03
N GLY A 239 -39.18 23.73 -1.70
CA GLY A 239 -38.79 22.55 -2.48
C GLY A 239 -38.36 21.36 -1.62
N ALA A 240 -38.67 21.37 -0.31
CA ALA A 240 -38.38 20.24 0.58
C ALA A 240 -39.27 19.03 0.28
N ILE A 241 -40.48 19.29 -0.22
CA ILE A 241 -41.45 18.29 -0.71
C ILE A 241 -41.60 18.49 -2.22
N ALA A 242 -41.38 17.42 -3.00
CA ALA A 242 -41.72 17.40 -4.42
C ALA A 242 -43.00 16.58 -4.63
N SER A 243 -43.87 17.09 -5.49
CA SER A 243 -45.19 16.51 -5.72
C SER A 243 -45.40 16.22 -7.21
N GLY A 244 -46.07 15.12 -7.54
CA GLY A 244 -46.47 14.80 -8.91
C GLY A 244 -47.77 14.02 -8.93
N ALA A 245 -48.59 14.22 -9.96
CA ALA A 245 -49.88 13.56 -10.09
C ALA A 245 -50.03 12.92 -11.47
N LEU A 246 -50.70 11.79 -11.50
CA LEU A 246 -51.19 11.16 -12.72
C LEU A 246 -52.71 11.24 -12.68
N SER A 247 -53.30 12.00 -13.61
CA SER A 247 -54.76 12.15 -13.69
C SER A 247 -55.43 10.84 -14.12
N LEU A 248 -56.72 10.69 -13.82
CA LEU A 248 -57.54 9.59 -14.33
C LEU A 248 -57.53 9.49 -15.85
N ALA A 249 -57.61 10.63 -16.54
CA ALA A 249 -57.57 10.71 -17.99
C ALA A 249 -56.22 10.23 -18.55
N ASP A 250 -55.11 10.69 -17.98
CA ASP A 250 -53.76 10.31 -18.41
C ASP A 250 -53.45 8.84 -18.13
N ALA A 251 -53.86 8.35 -16.95
CA ALA A 251 -53.74 6.94 -16.61
C ALA A 251 -54.51 6.07 -17.61
N ARG A 252 -55.73 6.48 -17.97
CA ARG A 252 -56.58 5.78 -18.94
C ARG A 252 -55.98 5.79 -20.34
N ALA A 253 -55.41 6.92 -20.78
CA ALA A 253 -54.70 7.02 -22.04
C ALA A 253 -53.46 6.11 -22.09
N GLN A 254 -52.63 6.13 -21.04
CA GLN A 254 -51.44 5.27 -20.94
C GLN A 254 -51.77 3.76 -20.85
N MET A 255 -52.98 3.42 -20.38
CA MET A 255 -53.44 2.04 -20.20
C MET A 255 -54.62 1.65 -21.10
N ALA A 256 -54.75 2.25 -22.30
CA ALA A 256 -55.85 1.97 -23.22
C ALA A 256 -55.97 0.48 -23.62
N GLY A 257 -54.84 -0.25 -23.67
CA GLY A 257 -54.79 -1.69 -23.97
C GLY A 257 -55.06 -2.62 -22.77
N ALA A 258 -55.31 -2.08 -21.57
CA ALA A 258 -55.54 -2.89 -20.38
C ALA A 258 -56.88 -3.66 -20.46
N LEU A 259 -56.90 -4.87 -19.91
CA LEU A 259 -58.10 -5.71 -19.80
C LEU A 259 -59.22 -4.97 -19.04
N VAL A 260 -58.84 -4.29 -17.96
CA VAL A 260 -59.69 -3.38 -17.20
C VAL A 260 -59.01 -2.01 -17.20
N PRO A 261 -59.46 -1.03 -17.99
CA PRO A 261 -58.88 0.31 -17.98
C PRO A 261 -59.22 1.05 -16.67
N PRO A 262 -58.46 2.10 -16.32
CA PRO A 262 -58.84 3.03 -15.25
C PRO A 262 -60.26 3.59 -15.47
N PRO A 263 -61.02 3.86 -14.39
CA PRO A 263 -62.38 4.40 -14.50
C PRO A 263 -62.38 5.78 -15.18
N GLU A 264 -63.48 6.12 -15.83
CA GLU A 264 -63.70 7.48 -16.33
C GLU A 264 -64.14 8.38 -15.16
N GLY A 265 -63.63 9.61 -15.15
CA GLY A 265 -63.93 10.57 -14.10
C GLY A 265 -62.89 11.68 -14.01
N GLU A 266 -63.22 12.69 -13.21
CA GLU A 266 -62.31 13.79 -12.87
C GLU A 266 -61.53 13.46 -11.60
N GLY A 267 -60.27 13.91 -11.51
CA GLY A 267 -59.40 13.72 -10.36
C GLY A 267 -58.13 12.90 -10.64
N ASP A 268 -57.36 12.66 -9.58
CA ASP A 268 -56.07 11.99 -9.66
C ASP A 268 -56.22 10.48 -9.54
N TYR A 269 -55.65 9.75 -10.50
CA TYR A 269 -55.47 8.31 -10.37
C TYR A 269 -54.49 8.01 -9.22
N ILE A 270 -53.41 8.77 -9.14
CA ILE A 270 -52.54 8.85 -7.97
C ILE A 270 -51.82 10.20 -7.93
N ARG A 271 -51.72 10.78 -6.73
CA ARG A 271 -50.82 11.89 -6.40
C ARG A 271 -49.74 11.39 -5.45
N LEU A 272 -48.49 11.76 -5.72
CA LEU A 272 -47.30 11.35 -4.97
C LEU A 272 -46.60 12.58 -4.40
N HIS A 273 -46.17 12.48 -3.15
CA HIS A 273 -45.37 13.48 -2.45
C HIS A 273 -44.08 12.81 -1.94
N VAL A 274 -42.95 13.43 -2.21
CA VAL A 274 -41.61 12.89 -1.94
C VAL A 274 -40.78 13.91 -1.16
N ALA A 275 -40.15 13.49 -0.07
CA ALA A 275 -39.26 14.35 0.70
C ALA A 275 -38.12 13.56 1.35
N LEU A 276 -36.91 14.12 1.39
CA LEU A 276 -35.81 13.55 2.16
C LEU A 276 -35.94 13.99 3.63
N VAL A 277 -36.06 13.03 4.53
CA VAL A 277 -36.38 13.28 5.95
C VAL A 277 -35.15 13.75 6.74
N ASP A 278 -33.94 13.49 6.24
CA ASP A 278 -32.67 13.74 6.94
C ASP A 278 -32.55 15.12 7.61
N PRO A 279 -32.80 16.27 6.91
CA PRO A 279 -32.68 17.57 7.55
C PRO A 279 -33.74 17.77 8.65
N PRO A 280 -33.38 18.25 9.85
CA PRO A 280 -34.34 18.45 10.94
C PRO A 280 -35.53 19.31 10.54
N THR A 281 -35.32 20.36 9.75
CA THR A 281 -36.39 21.23 9.22
C THR A 281 -37.41 20.46 8.38
N ILE A 282 -37.01 19.40 7.67
CA ILE A 282 -37.93 18.57 6.91
C ILE A 282 -38.50 17.49 7.82
N GLY A 283 -37.64 16.64 8.39
CA GLY A 283 -38.09 15.45 9.11
C GLY A 283 -38.82 15.69 10.41
N ARG A 284 -38.43 16.69 11.24
CA ARG A 284 -39.13 16.98 12.51
C ARG A 284 -40.51 17.55 12.28
N ASN A 285 -40.66 18.44 11.29
CA ASN A 285 -41.97 18.99 10.95
C ASN A 285 -42.87 17.88 10.36
N LEU A 286 -42.37 17.06 9.44
CA LEU A 286 -43.14 15.97 8.83
C LEU A 286 -43.55 14.87 9.82
N LEU A 287 -42.63 14.38 10.65
CA LEU A 287 -42.84 13.17 11.48
C LEU A 287 -43.15 13.48 12.95
N GLY A 288 -42.89 14.70 13.40
CA GLY A 288 -42.88 15.04 14.82
C GLY A 288 -41.57 14.58 15.49
N GLU A 289 -41.25 15.20 16.61
CA GLU A 289 -39.95 15.05 17.27
C GLU A 289 -39.62 13.61 17.67
N HIS A 290 -40.61 12.88 18.21
CA HIS A 290 -40.41 11.54 18.75
C HIS A 290 -40.16 10.50 17.64
N LEU A 291 -40.94 10.55 16.55
CA LEU A 291 -40.79 9.62 15.43
C LEU A 291 -39.54 9.94 14.62
N TYR A 292 -39.24 11.23 14.41
CA TYR A 292 -38.00 11.66 13.77
C TYR A 292 -36.75 11.17 14.51
N ALA A 293 -36.71 11.34 15.85
CA ALA A 293 -35.59 10.88 16.67
C ALA A 293 -35.39 9.36 16.58
N ARG A 294 -36.48 8.58 16.56
CA ARG A 294 -36.43 7.12 16.40
C ARG A 294 -35.89 6.72 15.03
N VAL A 295 -36.41 7.34 13.97
CA VAL A 295 -36.02 7.05 12.58
C VAL A 295 -34.54 7.35 12.36
N LEU A 296 -34.02 8.45 12.91
CA LEU A 296 -32.59 8.76 12.82
C LEU A 296 -31.70 7.90 13.72
N ALA A 297 -32.17 7.51 14.91
CA ALA A 297 -31.40 6.64 15.81
C ALA A 297 -31.13 5.25 15.21
N GLU A 298 -32.04 4.77 14.36
CA GLU A 298 -31.92 3.47 13.67
C GLU A 298 -31.21 3.57 12.31
N LEU A 299 -30.75 4.76 11.91
CA LEU A 299 -30.14 5.02 10.62
C LEU A 299 -28.62 4.73 10.67
N PRO A 300 -28.10 3.75 9.92
CA PRO A 300 -26.68 3.48 9.86
C PRO A 300 -25.89 4.66 9.26
N PRO A 301 -24.59 4.79 9.59
CA PRO A 301 -23.74 5.83 9.02
C PRO A 301 -23.80 5.86 7.48
N GLY A 302 -23.95 7.06 6.92
CA GLY A 302 -23.99 7.30 5.47
C GLY A 302 -25.32 6.95 4.77
N GLN A 303 -26.31 6.38 5.47
CA GLN A 303 -27.65 6.15 4.91
C GLN A 303 -28.55 7.37 5.11
N SER A 304 -29.62 7.43 4.33
CA SER A 304 -30.65 8.49 4.37
C SER A 304 -32.06 7.92 4.35
N VAL A 305 -33.06 8.75 4.64
CA VAL A 305 -34.46 8.33 4.71
C VAL A 305 -35.30 9.16 3.75
N LEU A 306 -35.98 8.47 2.84
CA LEU A 306 -36.93 9.05 1.89
C LEU A 306 -38.36 8.83 2.36
N MET A 307 -39.15 9.88 2.48
CA MET A 307 -40.59 9.80 2.59
C MET A 307 -41.21 9.73 1.19
N VAL A 308 -42.13 8.79 1.01
CA VAL A 308 -43.04 8.71 -0.14
C VAL A 308 -44.46 8.59 0.40
N ALA A 309 -45.29 9.58 0.11
CA ALA A 309 -46.70 9.60 0.48
C ALA A 309 -47.60 9.71 -0.75
N SER A 310 -48.79 9.11 -0.71
CA SER A 310 -49.72 9.16 -1.84
C SER A 310 -51.19 9.26 -1.43
N SER A 311 -51.99 9.80 -2.34
CA SER A 311 -53.46 9.86 -2.31
C SER A 311 -54.04 9.51 -3.67
N GLY A 312 -55.29 9.07 -3.75
CA GLY A 312 -55.98 8.73 -5.00
C GLY A 312 -56.39 7.26 -5.08
N LEU A 313 -56.86 6.82 -6.24
CA LEU A 313 -57.46 5.48 -6.37
C LEU A 313 -56.49 4.31 -6.17
N VAL A 314 -55.18 4.55 -6.32
CA VAL A 314 -54.14 3.53 -6.11
C VAL A 314 -53.02 4.05 -5.23
N GLY A 315 -52.42 3.16 -4.46
CA GLY A 315 -51.30 3.46 -3.57
C GLY A 315 -49.93 3.13 -4.18
N HIS A 316 -48.89 3.80 -3.70
CA HIS A 316 -47.52 3.63 -4.19
C HIS A 316 -46.83 2.31 -3.76
N ARG A 317 -47.42 1.53 -2.83
CA ARG A 317 -46.79 0.32 -2.29
C ARG A 317 -46.90 -0.92 -3.19
N GLY A 318 -47.86 -0.93 -4.12
CA GLY A 318 -48.12 -2.10 -4.96
C GLY A 318 -48.76 -3.27 -4.20
N THR A 319 -48.77 -4.45 -4.82
CA THR A 319 -49.43 -5.65 -4.25
C THR A 319 -48.46 -6.73 -3.78
N ARG A 320 -47.21 -6.71 -4.27
CA ARG A 320 -46.22 -7.77 -3.97
C ARG A 320 -45.53 -7.58 -2.63
N TRP A 321 -45.50 -6.35 -2.08
CA TRP A 321 -44.79 -6.05 -0.84
C TRP A 321 -45.29 -6.88 0.35
N ARG A 322 -46.61 -7.14 0.43
CA ARG A 322 -47.19 -7.97 1.52
C ARG A 322 -46.76 -9.43 1.48
N ARG A 323 -46.45 -9.97 0.30
CA ARG A 323 -46.14 -11.41 0.11
C ARG A 323 -44.65 -11.69 -0.02
N ARG A 324 -43.89 -10.75 -0.61
CA ARG A 324 -42.48 -10.94 -0.97
C ARG A 324 -41.55 -9.84 -0.42
N GLY A 325 -42.09 -8.79 0.19
CA GLY A 325 -41.30 -7.65 0.66
C GLY A 325 -40.73 -6.78 -0.46
N GLU A 326 -41.28 -6.88 -1.67
CA GLU A 326 -40.86 -6.12 -2.86
C GLU A 326 -41.89 -5.05 -3.22
N PHE A 327 -41.47 -3.79 -3.32
CA PHE A 327 -42.31 -2.68 -3.77
C PHE A 327 -42.28 -2.62 -5.30
N ASP A 328 -43.16 -3.38 -5.95
CA ASP A 328 -43.15 -3.63 -7.39
C ASP A 328 -43.54 -2.42 -8.25
N THR A 329 -44.19 -1.43 -7.63
CA THR A 329 -44.62 -0.21 -8.28
C THR A 329 -43.61 0.93 -8.17
N LEU A 330 -42.57 0.84 -7.32
CA LEU A 330 -41.70 1.95 -6.97
C LEU A 330 -40.23 1.70 -7.39
N ALA A 331 -39.61 2.71 -7.99
CA ALA A 331 -38.18 2.73 -8.30
C ALA A 331 -37.61 4.13 -8.05
N ILE A 332 -36.39 4.20 -7.53
CA ILE A 332 -35.66 5.45 -7.31
C ILE A 332 -34.46 5.43 -8.27
N ARG A 333 -34.39 6.39 -9.19
CA ARG A 333 -33.35 6.45 -10.22
C ARG A 333 -32.39 7.60 -10.01
N GLN A 334 -31.10 7.30 -10.10
CA GLN A 334 -30.02 8.29 -10.10
C GLN A 334 -28.87 7.82 -11.00
N ASP A 335 -28.39 8.67 -11.90
CA ASP A 335 -27.26 8.40 -12.82
C ASP A 335 -27.35 7.05 -13.56
N GLY A 336 -28.56 6.65 -13.98
CA GLY A 336 -28.81 5.37 -14.68
C GLY A 336 -28.90 4.14 -13.77
N THR A 337 -28.66 4.28 -12.46
CA THR A 337 -28.86 3.23 -11.46
C THR A 337 -30.30 3.29 -10.94
N ALA A 338 -30.99 2.14 -10.89
CA ALA A 338 -32.32 2.02 -10.31
C ALA A 338 -32.28 1.26 -8.99
N LEU A 339 -32.78 1.89 -7.94
CA LEU A 339 -32.95 1.31 -6.63
C LEU A 339 -34.42 0.97 -6.40
N HIS A 340 -34.68 -0.28 -6.04
CA HIS A 340 -36.01 -0.74 -5.69
C HIS A 340 -36.10 -0.91 -4.17
N PRO A 341 -36.92 -0.11 -3.48
CA PRO A 341 -37.11 -0.27 -2.04
C PRO A 341 -37.63 -1.67 -1.72
N THR A 342 -37.18 -2.21 -0.59
CA THR A 342 -37.63 -3.52 -0.07
C THR A 342 -38.26 -3.33 1.31
N ALA A 343 -38.87 -4.38 1.85
CA ALA A 343 -39.38 -4.38 3.22
C ALA A 343 -38.27 -4.18 4.27
N GLU A 344 -37.01 -4.43 3.91
CA GLU A 344 -35.84 -4.20 4.77
C GLU A 344 -35.48 -2.70 4.72
N GLY A 345 -35.84 -1.96 5.78
CA GLY A 345 -35.69 -0.50 5.82
C GLY A 345 -36.95 0.29 5.44
N PHE A 346 -38.12 -0.38 5.42
CA PHE A 346 -39.43 0.26 5.26
C PHE A 346 -40.12 0.50 6.62
N LEU A 347 -40.71 1.69 6.79
CA LEU A 347 -41.59 2.01 7.92
C LEU A 347 -42.87 2.66 7.41
N SER A 348 -44.03 2.14 7.82
CA SER A 348 -45.34 2.77 7.58
C SER A 348 -45.59 3.84 8.62
N VAL A 349 -46.10 4.99 8.19
CA VAL A 349 -46.53 6.09 9.06
C VAL A 349 -48.03 6.31 8.86
N ASP A 350 -48.77 6.43 9.95
CA ASP A 350 -50.23 6.55 9.88
C ASP A 350 -50.68 8.00 9.60
N ARG A 351 -49.92 8.99 10.11
CA ARG A 351 -50.20 10.41 9.95
C ARG A 351 -48.93 11.24 10.05
N LEU A 352 -48.84 12.33 9.29
CA LEU A 352 -47.80 13.34 9.43
C LEU A 352 -48.13 14.33 10.56
N ALA A 353 -47.12 14.82 11.25
CA ALA A 353 -47.27 15.80 12.33
C ALA A 353 -47.42 17.24 11.82
N VAL A 354 -47.03 17.50 10.56
CA VAL A 354 -47.00 18.84 9.99
C VAL A 354 -48.42 19.42 9.79
N PRO A 355 -48.68 20.67 10.22
CA PRO A 355 -49.93 21.35 9.94
C PRO A 355 -50.16 21.57 8.44
N GLY A 356 -51.41 21.49 7.99
CA GLY A 356 -51.78 21.77 6.60
C GLY A 356 -51.46 20.66 5.59
N ALA A 357 -51.02 19.47 6.04
CA ALA A 357 -50.83 18.33 5.15
C ALA A 357 -52.14 17.95 4.44
N PRO A 358 -52.11 17.64 3.13
CA PRO A 358 -53.28 17.13 2.42
C PRO A 358 -53.71 15.76 2.97
N PRO A 359 -54.94 15.29 2.65
CA PRO A 359 -55.35 13.93 3.01
C PRO A 359 -54.48 12.91 2.27
N LEU A 360 -53.68 12.15 3.03
CA LEU A 360 -52.76 11.12 2.52
C LEU A 360 -53.27 9.75 2.94
N GLU A 361 -53.40 8.83 1.98
CA GLU A 361 -53.88 7.46 2.24
C GLU A 361 -52.75 6.51 2.64
N GLN A 362 -51.56 6.74 2.10
CA GLN A 362 -50.37 5.93 2.40
C GLN A 362 -49.17 6.84 2.61
N ILE A 363 -48.44 6.64 3.71
CA ILE A 363 -47.17 7.31 3.98
C ILE A 363 -46.14 6.22 4.29
N SER A 364 -45.04 6.23 3.54
CA SER A 364 -43.98 5.24 3.66
C SER A 364 -42.63 5.94 3.80
N LEU A 365 -41.82 5.46 4.75
CA LEU A 365 -40.43 5.84 4.88
C LEU A 365 -39.57 4.71 4.35
N PHE A 366 -38.67 5.03 3.43
CA PHE A 366 -37.73 4.10 2.82
C PHE A 366 -36.31 4.52 3.14
N ARG A 367 -35.53 3.57 3.67
CA ARG A 367 -34.10 3.75 3.88
C ARG A 367 -33.35 3.66 2.55
N LEU A 368 -32.49 4.64 2.29
CA LEU A 368 -31.62 4.71 1.13
C LEU A 368 -30.19 4.27 1.51
N PRO A 369 -29.52 3.44 0.70
CA PRO A 369 -28.19 2.94 1.02
C PRO A 369 -27.12 4.02 0.82
N ALA A 370 -25.99 3.86 1.52
CA ALA A 370 -24.82 4.72 1.39
C ALA A 370 -23.98 4.43 0.14
N GLU A 371 -24.04 3.19 -0.38
CA GLU A 371 -23.26 2.76 -1.54
C GLU A 371 -24.07 2.89 -2.83
N GLY A 372 -23.52 3.61 -3.81
CA GLY A 372 -24.10 3.71 -5.17
C GLY A 372 -25.30 4.63 -5.30
N PHE A 373 -25.66 5.37 -4.26
CA PHE A 373 -26.69 6.40 -4.25
C PHE A 373 -26.25 7.58 -3.39
N ASP A 374 -26.36 8.80 -3.91
CA ASP A 374 -26.02 10.05 -3.21
C ASP A 374 -27.29 10.89 -3.00
N PRO A 375 -27.84 10.94 -1.77
CA PRO A 375 -29.09 11.65 -1.48
C PRO A 375 -28.96 13.17 -1.57
N ALA A 376 -27.74 13.72 -1.63
CA ALA A 376 -27.50 15.14 -1.85
C ALA A 376 -27.57 15.55 -3.34
N ARG A 377 -27.54 14.59 -4.26
CA ARG A 377 -27.65 14.83 -5.71
C ARG A 377 -29.08 14.61 -6.21
N PRO A 378 -29.50 15.26 -7.31
CA PRO A 378 -30.83 15.04 -7.88
C PRO A 378 -31.10 13.57 -8.22
N PHE A 379 -32.32 13.11 -8.00
CA PHE A 379 -32.80 11.77 -8.36
C PHE A 379 -34.29 11.80 -8.72
N THR A 380 -34.80 10.73 -9.32
CA THR A 380 -36.21 10.64 -9.73
C THR A 380 -36.88 9.48 -9.03
N VAL A 381 -38.04 9.73 -8.40
CA VAL A 381 -38.92 8.67 -7.91
C VAL A 381 -39.90 8.31 -9.01
N GLU A 382 -39.76 7.11 -9.55
CA GLU A 382 -40.61 6.56 -10.59
C GLU A 382 -41.62 5.58 -10.01
N LEU A 383 -42.87 5.74 -10.43
CA LEU A 383 -43.96 4.82 -10.15
C LEU A 383 -44.40 4.14 -11.45
N GLY A 384 -44.45 2.82 -11.46
CA GLY A 384 -44.95 2.01 -12.58
C GLY A 384 -46.12 1.13 -12.14
N ILE A 385 -47.34 1.46 -12.56
CA ILE A 385 -48.56 0.72 -12.23
C ILE A 385 -48.94 -0.16 -13.40
N ALA A 386 -48.62 -1.46 -13.30
CA ALA A 386 -48.89 -2.43 -14.36
C ALA A 386 -50.29 -3.06 -14.23
N ARG A 387 -50.97 -3.25 -15.37
CA ARG A 387 -52.22 -4.01 -15.50
C ARG A 387 -52.12 -5.05 -16.63
N PRO A 388 -52.83 -6.18 -16.54
CA PRO A 388 -52.92 -7.14 -17.63
C PRO A 388 -53.55 -6.51 -18.87
N ALA A 389 -53.00 -6.79 -20.05
CA ALA A 389 -53.52 -6.41 -21.35
C ALA A 389 -54.44 -7.51 -21.93
N ARG A 390 -55.18 -7.19 -23.00
CA ARG A 390 -56.12 -8.14 -23.65
C ARG A 390 -55.42 -9.25 -24.45
N ASP A 391 -54.16 -9.03 -24.85
CA ASP A 391 -53.29 -9.95 -25.60
C ASP A 391 -52.41 -10.84 -24.71
N GLY A 392 -52.49 -10.68 -23.38
CA GLY A 392 -51.69 -11.42 -22.41
C GLY A 392 -50.43 -10.69 -21.92
N ASP A 393 -50.08 -9.55 -22.52
CA ASP A 393 -48.96 -8.70 -22.07
C ASP A 393 -49.37 -7.80 -20.88
N THR A 394 -48.47 -6.94 -20.39
CA THR A 394 -48.77 -5.97 -19.32
C THR A 394 -48.64 -4.54 -19.82
N VAL A 395 -49.69 -3.73 -19.63
CA VAL A 395 -49.65 -2.28 -19.89
C VAL A 395 -49.33 -1.56 -18.58
N THR A 396 -48.45 -0.57 -18.61
CA THR A 396 -47.99 0.14 -17.40
C THR A 396 -48.18 1.64 -17.53
N ALA A 397 -48.92 2.23 -16.61
CA ALA A 397 -48.91 3.69 -16.43
C ALA A 397 -47.71 4.12 -15.59
N ARG A 398 -47.08 5.23 -15.97
CA ARG A 398 -45.87 5.75 -15.33
C ARG A 398 -46.07 7.17 -14.82
N LEU A 399 -45.54 7.42 -13.63
CA LEU A 399 -45.40 8.75 -13.04
C LEU A 399 -43.95 8.90 -12.58
N ALA A 400 -43.30 10.01 -12.92
CA ALA A 400 -41.94 10.30 -12.51
C ALA A 400 -41.92 11.63 -11.75
N VAL A 401 -41.45 11.61 -10.50
CA VAL A 401 -41.33 12.80 -9.65
C VAL A 401 -39.84 13.09 -9.45
N PRO A 402 -39.28 14.10 -10.14
CA PRO A 402 -37.91 14.52 -9.90
C PRO A 402 -37.81 15.17 -8.52
N TYR A 403 -36.76 14.81 -7.77
CA TYR A 403 -36.46 15.37 -6.46
C TYR A 403 -35.01 15.84 -6.42
N ALA A 404 -34.79 17.03 -5.90
CA ALA A 404 -33.48 17.56 -5.59
C ALA A 404 -33.56 18.22 -4.22
N LEU A 405 -32.65 17.86 -3.32
CA LEU A 405 -32.62 18.50 -2.00
C LEU A 405 -32.25 19.98 -2.17
N PRO A 406 -33.03 20.92 -1.63
CA PRO A 406 -32.73 22.35 -1.76
C PRO A 406 -31.35 22.72 -1.21
N ALA A 407 -30.68 23.68 -1.84
CA ALA A 407 -29.33 24.11 -1.47
C ALA A 407 -29.22 24.61 -0.01
N ALA A 408 -30.32 25.11 0.56
CA ALA A 408 -30.40 25.52 1.96
C ALA A 408 -30.18 24.37 2.96
N PHE A 409 -30.35 23.12 2.53
CA PHE A 409 -30.12 21.91 3.33
C PHE A 409 -28.85 21.16 2.91
N LEU A 410 -28.03 21.76 2.04
CA LEU A 410 -26.75 21.23 1.58
C LEU A 410 -25.60 22.02 2.19
N VAL A 411 -24.63 21.30 2.74
CA VAL A 411 -23.37 21.86 3.19
C VAL A 411 -22.36 21.74 2.05
N ALA A 412 -21.87 22.88 1.56
CA ALA A 412 -20.83 22.91 0.55
C ALA A 412 -19.56 22.20 1.07
N PRO A 413 -19.02 21.19 0.36
CA PRO A 413 -17.75 20.59 0.75
C PRO A 413 -16.64 21.65 0.63
N ALA A 414 -15.96 21.97 1.74
CA ALA A 414 -14.73 22.75 1.63
C ALA A 414 -13.72 21.96 0.78
N ALA A 415 -13.20 22.60 -0.27
CA ALA A 415 -12.30 21.96 -1.24
C ALA A 415 -11.21 21.14 -0.52
N PRO A 416 -10.95 19.89 -0.95
CA PRO A 416 -9.86 19.12 -0.38
C PRO A 416 -8.55 19.90 -0.60
N PRO A 417 -7.64 19.94 0.39
CA PRO A 417 -6.33 20.54 0.17
C PRO A 417 -5.65 19.85 -1.01
N PRO A 418 -4.89 20.59 -1.85
CA PRO A 418 -4.18 19.99 -2.97
C PRO A 418 -3.28 18.86 -2.48
N ALA A 419 -3.15 17.80 -3.29
CA ALA A 419 -2.36 16.65 -2.90
C ALA A 419 -0.91 17.09 -2.61
N SER A 420 -0.35 16.63 -1.48
CA SER A 420 0.94 17.12 -0.97
C SER A 420 2.12 16.98 -1.95
N TRP A 421 2.04 16.04 -2.89
CA TRP A 421 3.02 15.91 -3.96
C TRP A 421 2.92 17.04 -5.00
N GLU A 422 1.73 17.53 -5.35
CA GLU A 422 1.58 18.64 -6.32
C GLU A 422 2.27 19.91 -5.82
N GLU A 423 2.09 20.23 -4.54
CA GLU A 423 2.76 21.36 -3.87
C GLU A 423 4.29 21.19 -3.90
N ALA A 424 4.80 19.97 -3.67
CA ALA A 424 6.24 19.68 -3.72
C ALA A 424 6.84 19.90 -5.12
N TRP A 425 6.12 19.52 -6.17
CA TRP A 425 6.53 19.74 -7.57
C TRP A 425 6.49 21.22 -7.94
N GLN A 426 5.46 21.95 -7.52
CA GLN A 426 5.37 23.40 -7.77
C GLN A 426 6.50 24.15 -7.06
N ARG A 427 6.77 23.82 -5.79
CA ARG A 427 7.81 24.48 -4.99
C ARG A 427 9.22 24.21 -5.52
N ARG A 428 9.50 22.99 -5.99
CA ARG A 428 10.84 22.59 -6.51
C ARG A 428 10.94 22.64 -8.04
N ARG A 429 10.03 23.34 -8.73
CA ARG A 429 9.96 23.37 -10.21
C ARG A 429 11.28 23.72 -10.89
N LEU A 430 12.02 24.71 -10.37
CA LEU A 430 13.28 25.17 -10.98
C LEU A 430 14.38 24.11 -10.85
N GLU A 431 14.41 23.40 -9.72
CA GLU A 431 15.36 22.32 -9.50
C GLU A 431 15.05 21.13 -10.41
N VAL A 432 13.77 20.77 -10.56
CA VAL A 432 13.32 19.71 -11.48
C VAL A 432 13.70 20.03 -12.92
N VAL A 433 13.44 21.26 -13.38
CA VAL A 433 13.82 21.71 -14.72
C VAL A 433 15.34 21.67 -14.90
N GLY A 434 16.10 22.16 -13.93
CA GLY A 434 17.57 22.08 -13.96
C GLY A 434 18.07 20.64 -14.05
N VAL A 435 17.43 19.69 -13.34
CA VAL A 435 17.81 18.27 -13.38
C VAL A 435 17.48 17.73 -14.76
N GLY A 436 16.29 18.04 -15.29
CA GLY A 436 15.89 17.69 -16.65
C GLY A 436 16.91 18.14 -17.70
N VAL A 437 17.39 19.38 -17.63
CA VAL A 437 18.43 19.90 -18.54
C VAL A 437 19.73 19.11 -18.41
N GLN A 438 20.18 18.82 -17.19
CA GLN A 438 21.39 18.01 -16.97
C GLN A 438 21.23 16.58 -17.53
N LEU A 439 20.06 15.97 -17.36
CA LEU A 439 19.75 14.63 -17.87
C LEU A 439 19.72 14.60 -19.41
N VAL A 440 19.13 15.61 -20.05
CA VAL A 440 19.15 15.78 -21.50
C VAL A 440 20.59 15.97 -22.00
N ALA A 441 21.38 16.82 -21.35
CA ALA A 441 22.79 17.01 -21.70
C ALA A 441 23.57 15.69 -21.61
N GLN A 442 23.35 14.89 -20.56
CA GLN A 442 23.97 13.58 -20.45
C GLN A 442 23.55 12.64 -21.57
N PHE A 443 22.25 12.58 -21.87
CA PHE A 443 21.73 11.75 -22.95
C PHE A 443 22.37 12.12 -24.29
N LEU A 444 22.47 13.41 -24.60
CA LEU A 444 23.15 13.89 -25.81
C LEU A 444 24.64 13.52 -25.83
N ILE A 445 25.34 13.63 -24.70
CA ILE A 445 26.76 13.22 -24.58
C ILE A 445 26.93 11.73 -24.89
N LEU A 446 26.05 10.87 -24.36
CA LEU A 446 26.11 9.43 -24.60
C LEU A 446 25.68 9.06 -26.03
N LEU A 447 24.73 9.79 -26.62
CA LEU A 447 24.30 9.62 -28.00
C LEU A 447 25.42 9.98 -28.99
N PHE A 448 26.11 11.10 -28.78
CA PHE A 448 27.18 11.61 -29.64
C PHE A 448 28.58 11.17 -29.18
N GLN A 449 28.68 10.14 -28.34
CA GLN A 449 29.91 9.74 -27.68
C GLN A 449 31.08 9.50 -28.66
N THR A 450 30.84 8.86 -29.81
CA THR A 450 31.87 8.54 -30.80
C THR A 450 32.48 9.78 -31.46
N VAL A 451 31.69 10.86 -31.62
CA VAL A 451 32.17 12.13 -32.19
C VAL A 451 32.99 12.89 -31.14
N LEU A 452 32.52 12.90 -29.89
CA LEU A 452 33.15 13.61 -28.79
C LEU A 452 34.52 13.00 -28.41
N VAL A 453 34.62 11.67 -28.30
CA VAL A 453 35.85 11.00 -27.85
C VAL A 453 37.01 11.10 -28.85
N ARG A 454 36.75 11.43 -30.12
CA ARG A 454 37.80 11.70 -31.14
C ARG A 454 38.59 12.96 -30.81
N HIS A 455 37.96 13.93 -30.14
CA HIS A 455 38.58 15.19 -29.77
C HIS A 455 39.03 15.15 -28.31
N LYS A 456 40.26 14.66 -28.07
CA LYS A 456 40.82 14.40 -26.73
C LYS A 456 40.68 15.57 -25.75
N ARG A 457 41.06 16.79 -26.15
CA ARG A 457 41.01 17.98 -25.28
C ARG A 457 39.57 18.37 -24.94
N LEU A 458 38.69 18.37 -25.95
CA LEU A 458 37.27 18.65 -25.79
C LEU A 458 36.62 17.64 -24.83
N TRP A 459 36.86 16.33 -25.02
CA TRP A 459 36.30 15.29 -24.16
C TRP A 459 36.74 15.42 -22.70
N LEU A 460 38.05 15.65 -22.46
CA LEU A 460 38.57 15.77 -21.10
C LEU A 460 37.99 16.98 -20.37
N GLY A 461 37.87 18.12 -21.05
CA GLY A 461 37.23 19.33 -20.52
C GLY A 461 35.74 19.11 -20.24
N LEU A 462 34.99 18.61 -21.24
CA LEU A 462 33.56 18.33 -21.12
C LEU A 462 33.24 17.38 -19.96
N ARG A 463 34.02 16.30 -19.83
CA ARG A 463 33.84 15.34 -18.75
C ARG A 463 34.11 15.97 -17.38
N ALA A 464 35.18 16.75 -17.24
CA ALA A 464 35.49 17.41 -15.97
C ALA A 464 34.40 18.44 -15.61
N ALA A 465 33.94 19.23 -16.58
CA ALA A 465 32.87 20.20 -16.39
C ALA A 465 31.55 19.53 -15.98
N PHE A 466 31.14 18.45 -16.66
CA PHE A 466 29.92 17.72 -16.30
C PHE A 466 29.98 17.16 -14.87
N LEU A 467 31.13 16.58 -14.48
CA LEU A 467 31.32 16.07 -13.12
C LEU A 467 31.34 17.19 -12.08
N ALA A 468 31.91 18.36 -12.40
CA ALA A 468 31.87 19.52 -11.52
C ALA A 468 30.44 20.02 -11.31
N VAL A 469 29.62 20.13 -12.37
CA VAL A 469 28.20 20.47 -12.27
C VAL A 469 27.44 19.42 -11.44
N THR A 470 27.71 18.13 -11.68
CA THR A 470 27.08 17.05 -10.90
C THR A 470 27.42 17.15 -9.42
N PHE A 471 28.67 17.45 -9.06
CA PHE A 471 29.05 17.57 -7.65
C PHE A 471 28.50 18.85 -7.00
N LEU A 472 28.73 20.02 -7.62
CA LEU A 472 28.41 21.32 -7.04
C LEU A 472 26.90 21.61 -7.07
N TRP A 473 26.26 21.39 -8.21
CA TRP A 473 24.86 21.74 -8.38
C TRP A 473 23.93 20.56 -8.00
N LEU A 474 24.08 19.38 -8.63
CA LEU A 474 23.19 18.26 -8.33
C LEU A 474 23.41 17.73 -6.90
N GLY A 475 24.68 17.62 -6.47
CA GLY A 475 25.06 17.16 -5.14
C GLY A 475 24.82 18.20 -4.04
N LEU A 476 25.68 19.23 -3.98
CA LEU A 476 25.70 20.16 -2.84
C LEU A 476 24.48 21.08 -2.81
N TRP A 477 24.01 21.57 -3.96
CA TRP A 477 22.87 22.50 -4.02
C TRP A 477 21.52 21.79 -3.92
N VAL A 478 21.22 20.89 -4.87
CA VAL A 478 19.91 20.25 -5.01
C VAL A 478 19.72 19.04 -4.08
N GLY A 479 20.80 18.36 -3.68
CA GLY A 479 20.74 17.14 -2.87
C GLY A 479 20.29 15.89 -3.65
N GLY A 480 20.42 15.90 -4.98
CA GLY A 480 20.02 14.81 -5.88
C GLY A 480 20.97 13.61 -5.83
N GLN A 481 20.92 12.84 -4.74
CA GLN A 481 21.77 11.68 -4.50
C GLN A 481 20.90 10.43 -4.30
N LEU A 482 21.14 9.40 -5.12
CA LEU A 482 20.49 8.11 -4.97
C LEU A 482 21.25 7.29 -3.90
N SER A 483 20.51 6.44 -3.19
CA SER A 483 21.03 5.61 -2.09
C SER A 483 20.42 4.21 -2.14
N VAL A 484 21.12 3.22 -1.57
CA VAL A 484 20.58 1.87 -1.37
C VAL A 484 19.29 1.86 -0.53
N VAL A 485 19.12 2.85 0.36
CA VAL A 485 17.92 2.99 1.20
C VAL A 485 16.67 3.17 0.34
N GLN A 486 16.76 3.94 -0.76
CA GLN A 486 15.64 4.14 -1.67
C GLN A 486 15.26 2.85 -2.40
N VAL A 487 16.25 2.00 -2.72
CA VAL A 487 16.00 0.67 -3.28
C VAL A 487 15.28 -0.22 -2.26
N ALA A 488 15.75 -0.22 -1.01
CA ALA A 488 15.10 -0.96 0.08
C ALA A 488 13.67 -0.47 0.35
N ALA A 489 13.46 0.86 0.36
CA ALA A 489 12.15 1.47 0.54
C ALA A 489 11.18 1.11 -0.59
N PHE A 490 11.63 1.17 -1.85
CA PHE A 490 10.83 0.75 -3.00
C PHE A 490 10.45 -0.73 -2.94
N LEU A 491 11.40 -1.61 -2.61
CA LEU A 491 11.13 -3.04 -2.44
C LEU A 491 10.17 -3.33 -1.29
N ASN A 492 10.27 -2.59 -0.18
CA ASN A 492 9.33 -2.72 0.93
C ASN A 492 7.93 -2.26 0.52
N ALA A 493 7.81 -1.10 -0.13
CA ALA A 493 6.53 -0.55 -0.59
C ALA A 493 5.79 -1.49 -1.56
N LEU A 494 6.52 -2.21 -2.43
CA LEU A 494 5.92 -3.23 -3.30
C LEU A 494 5.29 -4.41 -2.53
N LEU A 495 5.74 -4.67 -1.30
CA LEU A 495 5.24 -5.75 -0.45
C LEU A 495 4.18 -5.29 0.54
N SER A 496 4.25 -4.04 1.01
CA SER A 496 3.35 -3.48 2.05
C SER A 496 2.17 -2.69 1.49
N GLY A 497 2.10 -2.48 0.17
CA GLY A 497 1.03 -1.74 -0.50
C GLY A 497 1.59 -0.52 -1.23
N PHE A 498 1.80 -0.66 -2.54
CA PHE A 498 2.47 0.35 -3.33
C PHE A 498 1.58 1.56 -3.62
N ARG A 499 2.08 2.76 -3.30
CA ARG A 499 1.40 4.05 -3.51
C ARG A 499 2.33 5.02 -4.23
N TRP A 500 1.95 5.46 -5.44
CA TRP A 500 2.75 6.37 -6.27
C TRP A 500 2.97 7.72 -5.59
N GLU A 501 1.99 8.17 -4.80
CA GLU A 501 1.99 9.47 -4.12
C GLU A 501 3.20 9.62 -3.20
N THR A 502 3.63 8.54 -2.53
CA THR A 502 4.78 8.56 -1.61
C THR A 502 6.10 8.87 -2.33
N PHE A 503 6.26 8.38 -3.56
CA PHE A 503 7.46 8.59 -4.37
C PHE A 503 7.44 9.93 -5.09
N LEU A 504 6.26 10.45 -5.43
CA LEU A 504 6.09 11.72 -6.12
C LEU A 504 6.40 12.93 -5.23
N ILE A 505 6.43 12.79 -3.90
CA ILE A 505 6.77 13.90 -2.98
C ILE A 505 8.23 14.36 -3.13
N GLU A 506 9.14 13.51 -3.63
CA GLU A 506 10.53 13.89 -3.94
C GLU A 506 10.77 14.00 -5.45
N PRO A 507 10.38 15.12 -6.09
CA PRO A 507 10.33 15.22 -7.55
C PRO A 507 11.70 15.05 -8.21
N VAL A 508 12.77 15.59 -7.61
CA VAL A 508 14.14 15.45 -8.12
C VAL A 508 14.60 13.98 -8.12
N ILE A 509 14.42 13.28 -6.99
CA ILE A 509 14.84 11.89 -6.85
C ILE A 509 14.02 11.00 -7.76
N PHE A 510 12.71 11.26 -7.89
CA PHE A 510 11.82 10.56 -8.80
C PHE A 510 12.25 10.69 -10.27
N VAL A 511 12.56 11.91 -10.71
CA VAL A 511 13.04 12.18 -12.09
C VAL A 511 14.39 11.50 -12.34
N LEU A 512 15.32 11.56 -11.37
CA LEU A 512 16.59 10.86 -11.44
C LEU A 512 16.41 9.33 -11.55
N TRP A 513 15.60 8.72 -10.68
CA TRP A 513 15.34 7.28 -10.70
C TRP A 513 14.69 6.84 -12.02
N SER A 514 13.73 7.60 -12.53
CA SER A 514 13.06 7.32 -13.81
C SER A 514 14.08 7.31 -14.96
N PHE A 515 14.94 8.32 -15.04
CA PHE A 515 15.99 8.37 -16.05
C PHE A 515 17.05 7.27 -15.87
N VAL A 516 17.46 6.98 -14.64
CA VAL A 516 18.43 5.91 -14.35
C VAL A 516 17.86 4.55 -14.70
N ALA A 517 16.61 4.27 -14.37
CA ALA A 517 15.94 3.02 -14.74
C ALA A 517 15.93 2.81 -16.26
N LEU A 518 15.58 3.86 -17.02
CA LEU A 518 15.64 3.81 -18.48
C LEU A 518 17.08 3.68 -18.98
N GLY A 519 18.01 4.45 -18.45
CA GLY A 519 19.42 4.43 -18.83
C GLY A 519 20.11 3.09 -18.58
N LEU A 520 19.73 2.37 -17.52
CA LEU A 520 20.22 1.02 -17.22
C LEU A 520 19.90 0.04 -18.36
N LEU A 521 18.73 0.16 -18.98
CA LEU A 521 18.28 -0.69 -20.07
C LEU A 521 19.10 -0.48 -21.36
N PHE A 522 19.54 0.75 -21.63
CA PHE A 522 20.24 1.09 -22.88
C PHE A 522 21.77 1.11 -22.77
N TRP A 523 22.33 1.61 -21.66
CA TRP A 523 23.78 1.81 -21.46
C TRP A 523 24.36 1.09 -20.23
N GLY A 524 23.51 0.57 -19.34
CA GLY A 524 23.91 -0.06 -18.08
C GLY A 524 24.21 0.93 -16.96
N ARG A 525 24.80 0.44 -15.85
CA ARG A 525 24.97 1.23 -14.60
C ARG A 525 25.85 2.47 -14.72
N GLY A 526 26.65 2.55 -15.78
CA GLY A 526 27.58 3.65 -16.03
C GLY A 526 26.87 5.00 -16.15
N VAL A 527 25.60 5.03 -16.58
CA VAL A 527 24.78 6.26 -16.67
C VAL A 527 24.70 6.96 -15.32
N TYR A 528 24.43 6.24 -14.24
CA TYR A 528 24.39 6.85 -12.92
C TYR A 528 25.78 6.94 -12.29
N CYS A 529 26.41 5.77 -12.07
CA CYS A 529 27.64 5.67 -11.28
C CYS A 529 28.81 6.44 -11.90
N GLY A 530 28.84 6.57 -13.23
CA GLY A 530 29.91 7.24 -13.97
C GLY A 530 29.76 8.75 -14.09
N TRP A 531 28.53 9.25 -14.09
CA TRP A 531 28.18 10.61 -14.53
C TRP A 531 27.31 11.35 -13.52
N LEU A 532 26.16 10.81 -13.13
CA LEU A 532 25.18 11.52 -12.29
C LEU A 532 25.42 11.38 -10.79
N CYS A 533 26.22 10.42 -10.33
CA CYS A 533 26.48 10.24 -8.90
C CYS A 533 27.39 11.37 -8.35
N PRO A 534 26.91 12.25 -7.45
CA PRO A 534 27.70 13.35 -6.91
C PRO A 534 28.98 12.89 -6.18
N PHE A 535 28.88 11.86 -5.33
CA PHE A 535 30.05 11.33 -4.62
C PHE A 535 31.05 10.63 -5.56
N GLY A 536 30.56 10.01 -6.64
CA GLY A 536 31.42 9.45 -7.69
C GLY A 536 32.13 10.54 -8.50
N ALA A 537 31.45 11.68 -8.72
CA ALA A 537 32.03 12.86 -9.35
C ALA A 537 33.11 13.49 -8.47
N LEU A 538 32.85 13.66 -7.18
CA LEU A 538 33.83 14.14 -6.20
C LEU A 538 35.12 13.30 -6.21
N GLN A 539 35.00 11.97 -6.12
CA GLN A 539 36.17 11.08 -6.16
C GLN A 539 36.97 11.19 -7.47
N GLU A 540 36.30 11.34 -8.62
CA GLU A 540 37.01 11.50 -9.90
C GLU A 540 37.70 12.87 -10.00
N LEU A 541 37.04 13.95 -9.57
CA LEU A 541 37.61 15.30 -9.57
C LEU A 541 38.83 15.40 -8.63
N VAL A 542 38.73 14.83 -7.43
CA VAL A 542 39.84 14.71 -6.48
C VAL A 542 40.98 13.90 -7.08
N ASN A 543 40.69 12.81 -7.79
CA ASN A 543 41.73 12.01 -8.47
C ASN A 543 42.36 12.75 -9.66
N ILE A 544 41.60 13.55 -10.40
CA ILE A 544 42.14 14.42 -11.48
C ILE A 544 43.10 15.46 -10.88
N ALA A 545 42.72 16.09 -9.76
CA ALA A 545 43.58 17.01 -9.03
C ALA A 545 44.85 16.30 -8.50
N ALA A 546 44.70 15.13 -7.88
CA ALA A 546 45.82 14.32 -7.38
C ALA A 546 46.88 14.05 -8.46
N ARG A 547 46.44 13.65 -9.66
CA ARG A 547 47.34 13.43 -10.80
C ARG A 547 48.00 14.72 -11.29
N ARG A 548 47.30 15.85 -11.23
CA ARG A 548 47.86 17.17 -11.57
C ARG A 548 48.98 17.58 -10.60
N PHE A 549 48.84 17.23 -9.32
CA PHE A 549 49.85 17.42 -8.28
C PHE A 549 50.92 16.31 -8.23
N GLY A 550 50.93 15.38 -9.20
CA GLY A 550 51.97 14.36 -9.30
C GLY A 550 51.83 13.15 -8.36
N ILE A 551 50.68 12.97 -7.71
CA ILE A 551 50.42 11.81 -6.84
C ILE A 551 50.39 10.53 -7.68
N ARG A 552 51.28 9.59 -7.35
CA ARG A 552 51.42 8.30 -8.04
C ARG A 552 50.16 7.46 -7.85
N GLN A 553 49.64 6.94 -8.96
CA GLN A 553 48.43 6.11 -8.98
C GLN A 553 48.78 4.63 -8.80
N ILE A 554 48.04 3.92 -7.95
CA ILE A 554 48.25 2.50 -7.67
C ILE A 554 47.36 1.66 -8.59
N ALA A 555 47.97 0.81 -9.42
CA ALA A 555 47.27 -0.17 -10.23
C ALA A 555 47.10 -1.48 -9.45
N VAL A 556 45.90 -1.74 -8.95
CA VAL A 556 45.58 -2.96 -8.19
C VAL A 556 45.60 -4.18 -9.12
N PRO A 557 46.35 -5.26 -8.79
CA PRO A 557 46.36 -6.49 -9.57
C PRO A 557 44.96 -7.07 -9.76
N HIS A 558 44.67 -7.57 -10.96
CA HIS A 558 43.32 -8.03 -11.36
C HIS A 558 42.71 -9.12 -10.43
N PRO A 559 43.46 -10.15 -9.95
CA PRO A 559 42.89 -11.14 -9.02
C PRO A 559 42.48 -10.55 -7.66
N VAL A 560 43.24 -9.56 -7.15
CA VAL A 560 42.91 -8.87 -5.91
C VAL A 560 41.70 -7.96 -6.13
N HIS A 561 41.65 -7.31 -7.28
CA HIS A 561 40.55 -6.46 -7.68
C HIS A 561 39.21 -7.20 -7.74
N GLU A 562 39.17 -8.41 -8.30
CA GLU A 562 37.96 -9.24 -8.39
C GLU A 562 37.45 -9.66 -7.01
N ARG A 563 38.35 -10.08 -6.11
CA ARG A 563 37.98 -10.47 -4.74
C ARG A 563 37.41 -9.30 -3.96
N LEU A 564 38.01 -8.12 -4.10
CA LEU A 564 37.55 -6.90 -3.44
C LEU A 564 36.18 -6.42 -3.93
N TRP A 565 35.72 -6.82 -5.12
CA TRP A 565 34.36 -6.50 -5.57
C TRP A 565 33.30 -7.17 -4.70
N LEU A 566 33.58 -8.35 -4.15
CA LEU A 566 32.62 -9.10 -3.35
C LEU A 566 32.10 -8.27 -2.16
N ILE A 567 32.96 -7.42 -1.58
CA ILE A 567 32.62 -6.59 -0.40
C ILE A 567 31.37 -5.75 -0.63
N LYS A 568 31.28 -4.97 -1.72
CA LYS A 568 30.08 -4.16 -2.02
C LYS A 568 28.83 -5.00 -2.30
N TYR A 569 28.99 -6.20 -2.90
CA TYR A 569 27.86 -7.09 -3.16
C TYR A 569 27.33 -7.71 -1.86
N THR A 570 28.23 -8.13 -0.97
CA THR A 570 27.88 -8.59 0.37
C THR A 570 27.20 -7.49 1.17
N ALA A 571 27.73 -6.26 1.15
CA ALA A 571 27.12 -5.12 1.82
C ALA A 571 25.70 -4.84 1.29
N PHE A 572 25.50 -4.85 -0.04
CA PHE A 572 24.18 -4.68 -0.64
C PHE A 572 23.19 -5.76 -0.19
N VAL A 573 23.56 -7.04 -0.30
CA VAL A 573 22.68 -8.16 0.12
C VAL A 573 22.38 -8.07 1.62
N ALA A 574 23.37 -7.74 2.45
CA ALA A 574 23.18 -7.58 3.89
C ALA A 574 22.19 -6.45 4.22
N ILE A 575 22.30 -5.28 3.59
CA ILE A 575 21.36 -4.16 3.80
C ILE A 575 19.95 -4.54 3.36
N ILE A 576 19.78 -5.18 2.21
CA ILE A 576 18.47 -5.60 1.72
C ILE A 576 17.87 -6.67 2.64
N ALA A 577 18.62 -7.71 3.01
CA ALA A 577 18.17 -8.74 3.94
C ALA A 577 17.79 -8.15 5.31
N MET A 578 18.62 -7.25 5.84
CA MET A 578 18.35 -6.55 7.09
C MET A 578 17.08 -5.69 6.98
N SER A 579 16.81 -5.06 5.82
CA SER A 579 15.62 -4.20 5.64
C SER A 579 14.29 -4.96 5.75
N PHE A 580 14.28 -6.25 5.41
CA PHE A 580 13.12 -7.12 5.60
C PHE A 580 12.94 -7.56 7.06
N TYR A 581 14.01 -7.58 7.85
CA TYR A 581 13.94 -7.94 9.28
C TYR A 581 13.70 -6.70 10.16
N SER A 582 14.45 -5.61 9.93
CA SER A 582 14.29 -4.33 10.63
C SER A 582 14.85 -3.20 9.77
N MET A 583 13.98 -2.27 9.38
CA MET A 583 14.37 -1.07 8.65
C MET A 583 15.39 -0.22 9.43
N GLU A 584 15.28 -0.14 10.76
CA GLU A 584 16.19 0.63 11.60
C GLU A 584 17.63 0.12 11.48
N ARG A 585 17.83 -1.20 11.62
CA ARG A 585 19.16 -1.80 11.47
C ARG A 585 19.68 -1.71 10.04
N ALA A 586 18.80 -1.77 9.06
CA ALA A 586 19.18 -1.58 7.66
C ALA A 586 19.67 -0.16 7.38
N LEU A 587 19.06 0.85 8.01
CA LEU A 587 19.50 2.25 7.94
C LEU A 587 20.86 2.44 8.62
N VAL A 588 21.07 1.84 9.78
CA VAL A 588 22.38 1.83 10.46
C VAL A 588 23.44 1.19 9.56
N LEU A 589 23.12 0.04 8.94
CA LEU A 589 24.05 -0.63 8.03
C LEU A 589 24.28 0.18 6.74
N ALA A 590 23.28 0.94 6.28
CA ALA A 590 23.40 1.84 5.14
C ALA A 590 24.29 3.07 5.41
N GLU A 591 24.73 3.31 6.65
CA GLU A 591 25.75 4.33 6.96
C GLU A 591 27.13 4.01 6.35
N ILE A 592 27.32 2.79 5.83
CA ILE A 592 28.44 2.48 4.92
C ILE A 592 28.46 3.40 3.69
N GLU A 593 27.30 3.98 3.33
CA GLU A 593 27.19 4.98 2.29
C GLU A 593 27.61 6.37 2.78
N PRO A 594 28.73 6.93 2.27
CA PRO A 594 29.21 8.26 2.69
C PRO A 594 28.33 9.39 2.15
N PHE A 595 27.31 9.08 1.35
CA PHE A 595 26.44 10.02 0.64
C PHE A 595 25.78 11.02 1.57
N LYS A 596 25.25 10.52 2.69
CA LYS A 596 24.54 11.32 3.66
C LYS A 596 25.45 12.33 4.35
N THR A 597 26.64 11.89 4.75
CA THR A 597 27.64 12.75 5.39
C THR A 597 28.26 13.73 4.39
N ALA A 598 28.66 13.25 3.21
CA ALA A 598 29.42 14.02 2.24
C ALA A 598 28.56 15.00 1.41
N ILE A 599 27.35 14.61 1.04
CA ILE A 599 26.49 15.34 0.10
C ILE A 599 25.31 15.96 0.86
N THR A 600 24.45 15.14 1.46
CA THR A 600 23.20 15.61 2.08
C THR A 600 23.45 16.55 3.28
N MET A 601 24.43 16.24 4.13
CA MET A 601 24.78 17.04 5.30
C MET A 601 26.03 17.90 5.11
N ARG A 602 26.64 17.90 3.91
CA ARG A 602 27.78 18.78 3.56
C ARG A 602 28.92 18.77 4.59
N MET A 603 29.28 17.59 5.10
CA MET A 603 30.29 17.35 6.16
C MET A 603 29.94 17.89 7.55
N LEU A 604 28.71 18.37 7.78
CA LEU A 604 28.21 18.79 9.09
C LEU A 604 27.62 17.59 9.84
N ARG A 605 28.48 16.71 10.35
CA ARG A 605 28.10 15.53 11.14
C ARG A 605 29.13 15.26 12.24
N ALA A 606 28.78 14.41 13.20
CA ALA A 606 29.72 13.89 14.20
C ALA A 606 31.02 13.38 13.55
N TRP A 607 32.14 13.69 14.23
CA TRP A 607 33.49 13.52 13.68
C TRP A 607 33.84 12.12 13.15
N PRO A 608 33.34 10.97 13.69
CA PRO A 608 33.71 9.66 13.17
C PRO A 608 33.24 9.45 11.73
N PHE A 609 32.05 9.96 11.40
CA PHE A 609 31.49 9.87 10.05
C PHE A 609 32.25 10.76 9.08
N VAL A 610 32.65 11.96 9.50
CA VAL A 610 33.45 12.86 8.67
C VAL A 610 34.82 12.25 8.41
N LEU A 611 35.46 11.70 9.45
CA LEU A 611 36.75 10.98 9.32
C LEU A 611 36.64 9.81 8.36
N PHE A 612 35.56 9.03 8.43
CA PHE A 612 35.31 7.94 7.48
C PHE A 612 35.25 8.43 6.03
N VAL A 613 34.52 9.52 5.74
CA VAL A 613 34.48 10.09 4.39
C VAL A 613 35.85 10.59 3.94
N LEU A 614 36.59 11.29 4.82
CA LEU A 614 37.93 11.77 4.52
C LEU A 614 38.89 10.61 4.22
N ALA A 615 38.84 9.52 4.98
CA ALA A 615 39.64 8.33 4.72
C ALA A 615 39.35 7.73 3.34
N LEU A 616 38.07 7.66 2.93
CA LEU A 616 37.69 7.21 1.59
C LEU A 616 38.19 8.14 0.47
N LEU A 617 38.16 9.46 0.69
CA LEU A 617 38.67 10.44 -0.27
C LEU A 617 40.21 10.36 -0.38
N VAL A 618 40.91 10.17 0.74
CA VAL A 618 42.37 9.95 0.78
C VAL A 618 42.73 8.68 0.01
N ALA A 619 42.03 7.56 0.24
CA ALA A 619 42.21 6.35 -0.55
C ALA A 619 41.95 6.60 -2.06
N GLY A 620 40.97 7.46 -2.37
CA GLY A 620 40.64 7.93 -3.72
C GLY A 620 41.75 8.72 -4.44
N LEU A 621 42.68 9.33 -3.70
CA LEU A 621 43.85 10.02 -4.27
C LEU A 621 44.78 9.03 -4.97
N PHE A 622 44.97 7.84 -4.39
CA PHE A 622 45.89 6.80 -4.89
C PHE A 622 45.19 5.81 -5.82
N ILE A 623 43.95 5.44 -5.50
CA ILE A 623 43.14 4.48 -6.27
C ILE A 623 41.88 5.21 -6.77
N ALA A 624 41.81 5.44 -8.08
CA ALA A 624 40.69 6.15 -8.68
C ALA A 624 39.34 5.50 -8.33
N ARG A 625 38.42 6.31 -7.77
CA ARG A 625 37.07 5.91 -7.37
C ARG A 625 37.02 4.69 -6.43
N PHE A 626 37.93 4.66 -5.46
CA PHE A 626 38.08 3.58 -4.47
C PHE A 626 36.73 3.09 -3.88
N TYR A 627 35.90 4.01 -3.39
CA TYR A 627 34.62 3.65 -2.76
C TYR A 627 33.64 3.03 -3.76
N CYS A 628 33.48 3.64 -4.94
CA CYS A 628 32.59 3.11 -5.99
C CYS A 628 33.01 1.73 -6.49
N ARG A 629 34.31 1.44 -6.44
CA ARG A 629 34.89 0.19 -6.92
C ARG A 629 34.65 -0.96 -5.93
N TYR A 630 34.77 -0.69 -4.62
CA TYR A 630 34.88 -1.76 -3.61
C TYR A 630 33.83 -1.76 -2.51
N LEU A 631 33.27 -0.60 -2.10
CA LEU A 631 32.38 -0.50 -0.94
C LEU A 631 30.94 -0.14 -1.28
N CYS A 632 30.69 0.50 -2.43
CA CYS A 632 29.40 1.13 -2.77
C CYS A 632 28.23 0.12 -2.97
N PRO A 633 27.29 -0.02 -2.02
CA PRO A 633 26.19 -0.98 -2.08
C PRO A 633 25.17 -0.64 -3.18
N LEU A 634 24.80 0.65 -3.33
CA LEU A 634 23.98 1.10 -4.45
C LEU A 634 24.58 0.72 -5.81
N GLY A 635 25.91 0.82 -5.93
CA GLY A 635 26.62 0.48 -7.16
C GLY A 635 26.53 -1.02 -7.48
N ALA A 636 26.49 -1.87 -6.44
CA ALA A 636 26.24 -3.30 -6.57
C ALA A 636 24.77 -3.57 -6.99
N GLY A 637 23.80 -2.89 -6.39
CA GLY A 637 22.38 -2.99 -6.78
C GLY A 637 22.13 -2.63 -8.25
N LEU A 638 22.69 -1.50 -8.71
CA LEU A 638 22.58 -1.08 -10.11
C LEU A 638 23.36 -1.98 -11.09
N ALA A 639 24.30 -2.79 -10.60
CA ALA A 639 25.05 -3.74 -11.44
C ALA A 639 24.25 -4.99 -11.81
N ILE A 640 23.22 -5.35 -11.03
CA ILE A 640 22.39 -6.54 -11.27
C ILE A 640 21.65 -6.45 -12.63
N PRO A 641 20.88 -5.39 -12.93
CA PRO A 641 20.21 -5.26 -14.23
C PRO A 641 21.17 -4.87 -15.37
N ALA A 642 22.42 -4.48 -15.08
CA ALA A 642 23.35 -3.98 -16.10
C ALA A 642 23.72 -5.03 -17.17
N ARG A 643 23.52 -6.33 -16.91
CA ARG A 643 23.68 -7.40 -17.92
C ARG A 643 22.52 -7.49 -18.91
N LEU A 644 21.35 -6.93 -18.56
CA LEU A 644 20.15 -6.93 -19.40
C LEU A 644 20.14 -5.80 -20.43
N ARG A 645 21.27 -5.09 -20.60
CA ARG A 645 21.36 -3.96 -21.53
C ARG A 645 21.13 -4.42 -22.98
N ILE A 646 20.38 -3.63 -23.72
CA ILE A 646 19.98 -3.97 -25.11
C ILE A 646 21.13 -3.73 -26.10
N PHE A 647 22.01 -2.75 -25.85
CA PHE A 647 23.01 -2.30 -26.80
C PHE A 647 24.43 -2.24 -26.21
N ASP A 648 25.41 -2.70 -27.00
CA ASP A 648 26.84 -2.59 -26.69
C ASP A 648 27.46 -1.41 -27.46
N TRP A 649 27.47 -0.23 -26.82
CA TRP A 649 27.96 1.02 -27.42
C TRP A 649 29.49 1.20 -27.41
N LEU A 650 30.25 0.22 -26.91
CA LEU A 650 31.70 0.33 -26.71
C LEU A 650 32.46 -0.48 -27.75
N ASP A 651 33.08 0.22 -28.71
CA ASP A 651 33.87 -0.41 -29.77
C ASP A 651 35.14 -1.09 -29.23
N ARG A 652 35.45 -2.26 -29.80
CA ARG A 652 36.68 -3.03 -29.54
C ARG A 652 37.19 -3.66 -30.82
N ARG A 653 38.53 -3.72 -30.97
CA ARG A 653 39.18 -4.44 -32.08
C ARG A 653 39.53 -5.86 -31.63
N PRO A 654 39.59 -6.86 -32.53
CA PRO A 654 39.99 -8.22 -32.18
C PRO A 654 41.37 -8.33 -31.52
N GLN A 655 42.29 -7.39 -31.82
CA GLN A 655 43.63 -7.33 -31.23
C GLN A 655 43.65 -6.80 -29.78
N CYS A 656 42.55 -6.21 -29.30
CA CYS A 656 42.46 -5.65 -27.96
C CYS A 656 42.41 -6.77 -26.91
N GLY A 657 43.37 -6.83 -25.99
CA GLY A 657 43.51 -7.88 -24.96
C GLY A 657 44.42 -9.03 -25.37
N ARG A 658 44.55 -9.30 -26.67
CA ARG A 658 45.46 -10.32 -27.21
C ARG A 658 46.87 -9.77 -27.45
N GLU A 659 46.97 -8.69 -28.23
CA GLU A 659 48.25 -8.10 -28.63
C GLU A 659 48.51 -6.73 -27.97
N CYS A 660 47.45 -6.07 -27.50
CA CYS A 660 47.52 -4.76 -26.87
C CYS A 660 46.67 -4.73 -25.60
N ARG A 661 47.28 -4.38 -24.47
CA ARG A 661 46.60 -4.24 -23.16
C ARG A 661 46.46 -2.78 -22.68
N LEU A 662 46.71 -1.81 -23.56
CA LEU A 662 46.73 -0.39 -23.17
C LEU A 662 45.40 0.09 -22.55
N CYS A 663 44.26 -0.28 -23.13
CA CYS A 663 42.95 0.11 -22.57
C CYS A 663 42.67 -0.54 -21.21
N GLU A 664 43.19 -1.75 -20.96
CA GLU A 664 43.09 -2.43 -19.66
C GLU A 664 43.90 -1.69 -18.61
N GLN A 665 45.19 -1.41 -18.88
CA GLN A 665 46.06 -0.65 -17.99
C GLN A 665 45.58 0.80 -17.72
N ARG A 666 44.86 1.40 -18.67
CA ARG A 666 44.33 2.78 -18.55
C ARG A 666 42.88 2.82 -18.05
N CYS A 667 42.26 1.67 -17.76
CA CYS A 667 40.90 1.60 -17.24
C CYS A 667 40.88 2.01 -15.77
N THR A 668 40.37 3.19 -15.45
CA THR A 668 40.31 3.68 -14.06
C THR A 668 39.37 2.87 -13.18
N ALA A 669 38.35 2.24 -13.76
CA ALA A 669 37.43 1.37 -13.04
C ALA A 669 37.98 -0.07 -12.84
N GLY A 670 39.01 -0.46 -13.60
CA GLY A 670 39.47 -1.85 -13.68
C GLY A 670 38.48 -2.81 -14.33
N ALA A 671 37.47 -2.30 -15.04
CA ALA A 671 36.40 -3.09 -15.66
C ALA A 671 36.80 -3.83 -16.95
N ILE A 672 38.07 -3.80 -17.35
CA ILE A 672 38.56 -4.46 -18.58
C ILE A 672 39.51 -5.57 -18.16
N ASP A 673 39.19 -6.80 -18.55
CA ASP A 673 39.98 -7.97 -18.20
C ASP A 673 41.30 -8.03 -18.99
N PRO A 674 42.30 -8.80 -18.53
CA PRO A 674 43.57 -8.98 -19.26
C PRO A 674 43.39 -9.55 -20.68
N ILE A 675 42.29 -10.30 -20.91
CA ILE A 675 41.89 -10.83 -22.22
C ILE A 675 41.15 -9.79 -23.09
N GLY A 676 40.90 -8.59 -22.57
CA GLY A 676 40.30 -7.48 -23.30
C GLY A 676 38.78 -7.44 -23.33
N ARG A 677 38.07 -8.24 -22.53
CA ARG A 677 36.60 -8.11 -22.38
C ARG A 677 36.27 -6.97 -21.43
N ILE A 678 35.15 -6.28 -21.67
CA ILE A 678 34.63 -5.24 -20.77
C ILE A 678 33.55 -5.87 -19.91
N ASN A 679 33.72 -5.86 -18.60
CA ASN A 679 32.69 -6.31 -17.67
C ASN A 679 31.62 -5.20 -17.49
N PRO A 680 30.37 -5.41 -17.96
CA PRO A 680 29.32 -4.39 -17.89
C PRO A 680 28.90 -4.08 -16.45
N ASN A 681 29.04 -5.05 -15.54
CA ASN A 681 28.70 -4.87 -14.12
C ASN A 681 29.64 -3.89 -13.42
N GLU A 682 30.84 -3.68 -13.98
CA GLU A 682 31.87 -2.85 -13.37
C GLU A 682 32.17 -1.58 -14.16
N CYS A 683 31.87 -1.56 -15.45
CA CYS A 683 32.09 -0.41 -16.31
C CYS A 683 31.33 0.84 -15.85
N LEU A 684 32.07 1.94 -15.67
CA LEU A 684 31.52 3.26 -15.30
C LEU A 684 31.23 4.15 -16.51
N LEU A 685 31.30 3.62 -17.74
CA LEU A 685 31.05 4.36 -18.98
C LEU A 685 31.82 5.71 -19.05
N CYS A 686 33.09 5.70 -18.62
CA CYS A 686 33.94 6.90 -18.61
C CYS A 686 34.55 7.26 -19.98
N LEU A 687 34.40 6.35 -20.95
CA LEU A 687 34.85 6.43 -22.34
C LEU A 687 36.33 6.72 -22.60
N ARG A 688 37.19 6.68 -21.56
CA ARG A 688 38.66 6.78 -21.75
C ARG A 688 39.21 5.70 -22.69
N CYS A 689 38.66 4.49 -22.64
CA CYS A 689 39.05 3.43 -23.57
C CYS A 689 38.64 3.73 -25.01
N GLN A 690 37.52 4.43 -25.23
CA GLN A 690 37.05 4.84 -26.56
C GLN A 690 37.88 6.00 -27.11
N MET A 691 38.28 6.94 -26.25
CA MET A 691 39.27 7.96 -26.61
C MET A 691 40.58 7.32 -27.10
N ILE A 692 41.12 6.35 -26.34
CA ILE A 692 42.33 5.61 -26.77
C ILE A 692 42.08 4.85 -28.07
N TYR A 693 40.91 4.21 -28.22
CA TYR A 693 40.56 3.41 -29.39
C TYR A 693 40.56 4.22 -30.70
N HIS A 694 40.05 5.46 -30.66
CA HIS A 694 39.94 6.34 -31.83
C HIS A 694 41.16 7.24 -32.06
N ASP A 695 42.10 7.30 -31.11
CA ASP A 695 43.33 8.11 -31.23
C ASP A 695 44.42 7.34 -32.01
N PRO A 696 44.83 7.79 -33.21
CA PRO A 696 45.85 7.12 -34.02
C PRO A 696 47.25 7.17 -33.40
N GLU A 697 47.55 8.12 -32.52
CA GLU A 697 48.87 8.27 -31.88
C GLU A 697 49.03 7.39 -30.64
N THR A 698 47.92 7.17 -29.93
CA THR A 698 47.87 6.41 -28.68
C THR A 698 47.49 4.93 -28.91
N CYS A 699 46.59 4.63 -29.85
CA CYS A 699 46.18 3.26 -30.14
C CYS A 699 47.32 2.47 -30.80
N VAL A 700 47.89 1.49 -30.09
CA VAL A 700 49.01 0.66 -30.60
C VAL A 700 48.69 0.00 -31.94
N VAL A 701 47.44 -0.44 -32.13
CA VAL A 701 47.00 -1.09 -33.38
C VAL A 701 47.00 -0.11 -34.55
N LEU A 702 46.47 1.10 -34.37
CA LEU A 702 46.47 2.14 -35.40
C LEU A 702 47.89 2.65 -35.67
N LYS A 703 48.67 2.90 -34.63
CA LYS A 703 50.06 3.31 -34.73
C LYS A 703 50.93 2.31 -35.49
N ARG A 704 50.72 1.00 -35.26
CA ARG A 704 51.37 -0.08 -36.03
C ARG A 704 50.94 -0.08 -37.49
N ARG A 705 49.67 0.15 -37.80
CA ARG A 705 49.18 0.24 -39.19
C ARG A 705 49.77 1.43 -39.94
N VAL A 706 49.81 2.60 -39.31
CA VAL A 706 50.41 3.81 -39.90
C VAL A 706 51.92 3.62 -40.12
N ARG A 707 52.64 3.04 -39.13
CA ARG A 707 54.07 2.72 -39.27
C ARG A 707 54.35 1.62 -40.30
N GLY A 708 53.46 0.64 -40.43
CA GLY A 708 53.54 -0.41 -41.44
C GLY A 708 53.33 0.14 -42.85
N ALA A 709 52.37 1.04 -43.03
CA ALA A 709 52.15 1.77 -44.27
C ALA A 709 53.33 2.71 -44.63
N ALA A 710 54.03 3.26 -43.64
CA ALA A 710 55.23 4.09 -43.86
C ALA A 710 56.52 3.29 -44.13
N LYS A 711 56.58 1.99 -43.77
CA LYS A 711 57.75 1.12 -44.00
C LYS A 711 57.63 0.24 -45.26
N GLY A 712 56.41 -0.03 -45.72
CA GLY A 712 56.18 -0.65 -47.03
C GLY A 712 56.09 0.43 -48.09
N GLY A 713 57.22 0.85 -48.64
CA GLY A 713 57.26 1.73 -49.82
C GLY A 713 56.66 1.02 -51.03
N ALA A 714 55.34 1.07 -51.16
CA ALA A 714 54.63 0.84 -52.40
C ALA A 714 53.57 1.92 -52.48
N ALA A 715 53.82 2.90 -53.36
CA ALA A 715 52.81 3.86 -53.78
C ALA A 715 51.59 3.10 -54.28
N VAL A 716 50.48 3.20 -53.55
CA VAL A 716 49.16 2.99 -54.14
C VAL A 716 48.69 4.37 -54.54
N ALA A 717 48.84 4.66 -55.83
CA ALA A 717 48.30 5.82 -56.49
C ALA A 717 46.80 5.98 -56.18
N ALA A 718 46.38 7.23 -55.99
CA ALA A 718 44.98 7.59 -56.04
C ALA A 718 44.42 7.25 -57.44
N PRO A 719 43.24 6.61 -57.57
CA PRO A 719 42.52 6.62 -58.82
C PRO A 719 41.60 7.85 -58.85
N ALA A 720 41.91 8.76 -59.76
CA ALA A 720 40.94 9.69 -60.32
C ALA A 720 39.91 8.94 -61.19
N ALA A 721 38.71 9.50 -61.21
CA ALA A 721 37.49 9.20 -61.96
C ALA A 721 37.55 8.22 -63.17
N GLY A 722 36.62 7.24 -63.15
CA GLY A 722 36.01 6.65 -64.35
C GLY A 722 35.88 5.12 -64.35
N GLY A 723 34.65 4.59 -64.43
CA GLY A 723 34.41 3.24 -64.98
C GLY A 723 34.00 2.09 -64.03
N ARG A 724 32.83 2.23 -63.40
CA ARG A 724 31.84 1.18 -63.02
C ARG A 724 32.29 -0.30 -62.90
N ALA A 725 32.32 -0.82 -61.66
CA ALA A 725 31.67 -2.08 -61.29
C ALA A 725 31.43 -2.18 -59.75
N ALA A 726 30.18 -2.48 -59.37
CA ALA A 726 29.67 -2.90 -58.05
C ALA A 726 29.92 -1.99 -56.82
N GLY A 727 29.22 -0.85 -56.78
CA GLY A 727 29.24 0.07 -55.65
C GLY A 727 28.38 -0.33 -54.44
N ARG A 728 28.95 -0.19 -53.24
CA ARG A 728 28.23 0.40 -52.09
C ARG A 728 29.05 1.57 -51.57
N ARG A 729 28.58 2.75 -51.97
CA ARG A 729 29.19 4.05 -51.70
C ARG A 729 29.22 4.35 -50.21
N CYS A 730 30.26 5.08 -49.85
CA CYS A 730 30.32 6.04 -48.76
C CYS A 730 28.94 6.68 -48.51
N ALA A 731 28.38 6.46 -47.33
CA ALA A 731 27.30 7.26 -46.80
C ALA A 731 27.88 8.09 -45.66
N VAL A 732 28.19 9.35 -45.95
CA VAL A 732 27.85 10.43 -45.02
C VAL A 732 26.41 10.14 -44.59
N MET A 733 26.18 9.79 -43.33
CA MET A 733 24.82 9.52 -42.84
C MET A 733 24.05 10.84 -42.84
N THR A 734 23.39 11.16 -43.95
CA THR A 734 22.12 11.86 -43.89
C THR A 734 21.19 11.02 -43.02
N LEU A 735 20.58 11.65 -42.01
CA LEU A 735 19.57 11.02 -41.16
C LEU A 735 18.48 10.44 -42.07
N ASN A 736 18.42 9.12 -42.18
CA ASN A 736 17.39 8.47 -42.96
C ASN A 736 16.05 8.73 -42.26
N ARG A 737 15.05 9.27 -42.99
CA ARG A 737 13.71 9.60 -42.49
C ARG A 737 13.09 8.42 -41.73
N ARG A 738 13.41 7.18 -42.11
CA ARG A 738 13.03 5.95 -41.38
C ARG A 738 13.66 5.79 -40.00
N ARG A 739 14.90 6.24 -39.75
CA ARG A 739 15.55 6.15 -38.42
C ARG A 739 15.16 7.32 -37.51
N PHE A 740 14.93 8.50 -38.08
CA PHE A 740 14.30 9.61 -37.37
C PHE A 740 12.84 9.28 -37.04
N LEU A 741 12.09 8.69 -37.96
CA LEU A 741 10.73 8.21 -37.69
C LEU A 741 10.71 7.01 -36.75
N VAL A 742 11.73 6.15 -36.66
CA VAL A 742 11.84 5.09 -35.65
C VAL A 742 12.18 5.64 -34.26
N ALA A 743 13.05 6.66 -34.16
CA ALA A 743 13.35 7.33 -32.90
C ALA A 743 12.21 8.26 -32.43
N ALA A 744 11.55 8.96 -33.37
CA ALA A 744 10.37 9.79 -33.12
C ALA A 744 9.12 8.94 -32.88
N SER A 745 9.01 7.76 -33.52
CA SER A 745 7.98 6.80 -33.16
C SER A 745 8.27 6.14 -31.82
N LEU A 746 9.50 6.01 -31.33
CA LEU A 746 9.75 5.53 -29.94
C LEU A 746 9.30 6.55 -28.87
N THR A 747 9.27 7.85 -29.16
CA THR A 747 8.59 8.85 -28.32
C THR A 747 7.06 8.84 -28.47
N ALA A 748 6.52 8.34 -29.58
CA ALA A 748 5.08 8.14 -29.79
C ALA A 748 4.59 6.71 -29.41
N LEU A 749 5.49 5.74 -29.26
CA LEU A 749 5.25 4.34 -28.89
C LEU A 749 5.47 4.10 -27.39
N GLY A 750 5.70 5.17 -26.61
CA GLY A 750 5.47 5.15 -25.16
C GLY A 750 3.99 5.06 -24.80
N GLY A 751 3.09 5.29 -25.75
CA GLY A 751 1.63 5.13 -25.61
C GLY A 751 1.03 3.90 -26.27
N ALA A 752 1.81 3.08 -26.99
CA ALA A 752 1.27 2.01 -27.84
C ALA A 752 2.09 0.70 -27.87
N LEU A 753 2.85 0.40 -26.81
CA LEU A 753 3.15 -0.99 -26.47
C LEU A 753 1.98 -1.53 -25.67
N GLY A 754 0.93 -1.92 -26.40
CA GLY A 754 -0.12 -2.76 -25.87
C GLY A 754 0.51 -4.02 -25.29
N LEU A 755 0.62 -4.05 -23.96
CA LEU A 755 0.18 -5.21 -23.20
C LEU A 755 -1.05 -5.73 -23.94
N GLY A 756 -1.00 -6.96 -24.47
CA GLY A 756 -2.25 -7.62 -24.90
C GLY A 756 -3.28 -7.42 -23.80
N PRO A 757 -4.56 -7.14 -24.15
CA PRO A 757 -5.53 -6.56 -23.21
C PRO A 757 -5.38 -7.26 -21.88
N ALA A 758 -4.97 -6.49 -20.85
CA ALA A 758 -4.89 -6.99 -19.50
C ALA A 758 -6.27 -7.61 -19.24
N VAL A 759 -6.32 -8.94 -19.13
CA VAL A 759 -7.58 -9.64 -18.94
C VAL A 759 -8.20 -8.99 -17.69
N PRO A 760 -9.35 -8.30 -17.82
CA PRO A 760 -9.82 -7.39 -16.79
C PRO A 760 -9.91 -8.14 -15.48
N GLU A 761 -9.22 -7.61 -14.48
CA GLU A 761 -9.18 -8.17 -13.15
C GLU A 761 -10.04 -7.31 -12.24
N THR A 762 -11.05 -7.94 -11.63
CA THR A 762 -11.84 -7.30 -10.58
C THR A 762 -11.32 -7.79 -9.24
N VAL A 763 -10.93 -6.84 -8.38
CA VAL A 763 -10.53 -7.12 -7.01
C VAL A 763 -11.56 -6.51 -6.08
N TRP A 764 -12.12 -7.35 -5.21
CA TRP A 764 -12.97 -6.92 -4.11
C TRP A 764 -12.25 -7.15 -2.80
N ARG A 765 -12.36 -6.18 -1.88
CA ARG A 765 -11.83 -6.26 -0.51
C ARG A 765 -12.86 -5.76 0.47
N SER A 766 -12.97 -6.44 1.61
CA SER A 766 -13.79 -6.01 2.75
C SER A 766 -13.31 -6.71 4.03
N ARG A 767 -14.03 -6.53 5.14
CA ARG A 767 -13.86 -7.34 6.36
C ARG A 767 -14.96 -8.37 6.49
N VAL A 768 -14.57 -9.62 6.76
CA VAL A 768 -15.46 -10.76 7.02
C VAL A 768 -14.86 -11.59 8.15
N PHE A 769 -15.68 -12.11 9.07
CA PHE A 769 -15.22 -12.82 10.28
C PHE A 769 -14.25 -12.03 11.16
N GLY A 770 -14.27 -10.69 11.07
CA GLY A 770 -13.34 -9.81 11.79
C GLY A 770 -11.93 -9.71 11.18
N ALA A 771 -11.68 -10.34 10.02
CA ALA A 771 -10.42 -10.30 9.28
C ALA A 771 -10.59 -9.66 7.88
N GLU A 772 -9.49 -9.26 7.25
CA GLU A 772 -9.51 -8.80 5.85
C GLU A 772 -9.82 -9.98 4.92
N ALA A 773 -10.75 -9.77 3.98
CA ALA A 773 -11.12 -10.73 2.96
C ALA A 773 -10.94 -10.11 1.57
N MET A 774 -10.50 -10.92 0.61
CA MET A 774 -10.23 -10.51 -0.76
C MET A 774 -10.80 -11.52 -1.75
N ILE A 775 -11.39 -11.04 -2.85
CA ILE A 775 -11.78 -11.86 -4.00
C ILE A 775 -11.17 -11.25 -5.26
N ARG A 776 -10.39 -12.03 -6.01
CA ARG A 776 -9.86 -11.66 -7.33
C ARG A 776 -10.53 -12.50 -8.41
N LEU A 777 -11.10 -11.83 -9.41
CA LEU A 777 -11.75 -12.43 -10.57
C LEU A 777 -11.05 -12.00 -11.84
N ARG A 778 -10.62 -12.97 -12.65
CA ARG A 778 -10.00 -12.72 -13.95
C ARG A 778 -11.01 -12.93 -15.08
N GLY A 779 -10.99 -12.02 -16.06
CA GLY A 779 -11.78 -12.12 -17.29
C GLY A 779 -13.21 -11.64 -17.12
N ALA A 780 -13.42 -10.71 -16.20
CA ALA A 780 -14.74 -10.21 -15.86
C ALA A 780 -15.03 -8.90 -16.59
N ASP A 781 -16.11 -8.87 -17.39
CA ASP A 781 -16.81 -7.62 -17.64
C ASP A 781 -17.47 -7.13 -16.34
N ALA A 782 -17.56 -5.81 -16.14
CA ALA A 782 -17.92 -5.18 -14.87
C ALA A 782 -19.29 -5.64 -14.35
N ASP A 783 -20.25 -5.91 -15.23
CA ASP A 783 -21.60 -6.34 -14.84
C ASP A 783 -21.67 -7.81 -14.43
N ARG A 784 -20.93 -8.67 -15.16
CA ARG A 784 -20.80 -10.09 -14.83
C ARG A 784 -20.04 -10.27 -13.52
N ALA A 785 -18.98 -9.48 -13.30
CA ALA A 785 -18.24 -9.42 -12.03
C ALA A 785 -19.18 -9.08 -10.87
N ARG A 786 -19.93 -7.98 -11.00
CA ARG A 786 -20.88 -7.51 -9.97
C ARG A 786 -21.94 -8.55 -9.61
N ARG A 787 -22.49 -9.29 -10.57
CA ARG A 787 -23.47 -10.36 -10.29
C ARG A 787 -22.85 -11.55 -9.56
N ALA A 788 -21.70 -12.03 -10.02
CA ALA A 788 -21.01 -13.16 -9.41
C ALA A 788 -20.51 -12.82 -8.00
N LEU A 789 -20.00 -11.61 -7.82
CA LEU A 789 -19.53 -11.13 -6.53
C LEU A 789 -20.68 -11.04 -5.51
N ARG A 790 -21.85 -10.48 -5.90
CA ARG A 790 -23.05 -10.51 -5.05
C ARG A 790 -23.46 -11.92 -4.64
N ALA A 791 -23.33 -12.92 -5.52
CA ALA A 791 -23.59 -14.31 -5.15
C ALA A 791 -22.58 -14.83 -4.12
N ALA A 792 -21.28 -14.58 -4.34
CA ALA A 792 -20.22 -14.97 -3.41
C ALA A 792 -20.40 -14.33 -2.01
N LEU A 793 -20.72 -13.04 -1.96
CA LEU A 793 -20.94 -12.31 -0.70
C LEU A 793 -22.17 -12.81 0.05
N ARG A 794 -23.24 -13.20 -0.66
CA ARG A 794 -24.42 -13.83 -0.03
C ARG A 794 -24.08 -15.17 0.62
N GLU A 795 -23.21 -15.97 -0.01
CA GLU A 795 -22.75 -17.22 0.58
C GLU A 795 -21.91 -16.98 1.83
N ILE A 796 -20.97 -16.01 1.78
CA ILE A 796 -20.17 -15.61 2.94
C ILE A 796 -21.06 -15.16 4.10
N ALA A 797 -22.03 -14.28 3.85
CA ALA A 797 -22.97 -13.80 4.86
C ALA A 797 -23.87 -14.93 5.42
N ARG A 798 -24.16 -15.97 4.63
CA ARG A 798 -24.89 -17.17 5.11
C ARG A 798 -24.02 -17.96 6.11
N VAL A 799 -22.73 -18.10 5.85
CA VAL A 799 -21.79 -18.76 6.77
C VAL A 799 -21.62 -17.95 8.05
N GLU A 800 -21.48 -16.62 7.98
CA GLU A 800 -21.41 -15.78 9.19
C GLU A 800 -22.66 -15.89 10.07
N ARG A 801 -23.86 -15.88 9.48
CA ARG A 801 -25.12 -16.08 10.23
C ARG A 801 -25.22 -17.46 10.87
N ALA A 802 -24.57 -18.48 10.31
CA ALA A 802 -24.55 -19.81 10.89
C ALA A 802 -23.49 -19.96 12.00
N ALA A 803 -22.29 -19.42 11.80
CA ALA A 803 -21.09 -19.86 12.52
C ALA A 803 -20.31 -18.76 13.26
N SER A 804 -20.65 -17.48 13.14
CA SER A 804 -19.89 -16.39 13.79
C SER A 804 -20.17 -16.31 15.29
N LEU A 805 -19.12 -16.26 16.11
CA LEU A 805 -19.23 -16.00 17.56
C LEU A 805 -19.44 -14.51 17.90
N PHE A 806 -19.18 -13.60 16.94
CA PHE A 806 -19.29 -12.15 17.14
C PHE A 806 -20.69 -11.62 16.82
N ARG A 807 -21.50 -12.41 16.13
CA ARG A 807 -22.88 -12.08 15.77
C ARG A 807 -23.85 -12.63 16.81
N ARG A 808 -24.52 -11.73 17.54
CA ARG A 808 -25.52 -12.10 18.58
C ARG A 808 -26.71 -12.91 18.04
N ASP A 809 -27.00 -12.76 16.75
CA ASP A 809 -28.08 -13.43 16.03
C ASP A 809 -27.65 -14.73 15.35
N SER A 810 -26.39 -15.16 15.48
CA SER A 810 -25.92 -16.37 14.80
C SER A 810 -26.49 -17.65 15.39
N GLU A 811 -26.63 -18.68 14.56
CA GLU A 811 -27.11 -19.98 15.02
C GLU A 811 -26.16 -20.63 16.02
N LEU A 812 -24.84 -20.46 15.86
CA LEU A 812 -23.83 -20.93 16.80
C LEU A 812 -23.94 -20.25 18.17
N VAL A 813 -24.11 -18.92 18.22
CA VAL A 813 -24.30 -18.19 19.49
C VAL A 813 -25.61 -18.61 20.15
N ARG A 814 -26.67 -18.80 19.36
CA ARG A 814 -27.93 -19.35 19.87
C ARG A 814 -27.72 -20.75 20.45
N LEU A 815 -27.05 -21.65 19.73
CA LEU A 815 -26.74 -23.00 20.19
C LEU A 815 -25.93 -23.00 21.50
N ASN A 816 -24.91 -22.16 21.61
CA ASN A 816 -24.09 -22.04 22.81
C ASN A 816 -24.88 -21.49 24.00
N ARG A 817 -25.87 -20.61 23.75
CA ARG A 817 -26.69 -20.00 24.79
C ARG A 817 -27.80 -20.93 25.28
N THR A 818 -28.48 -21.62 24.37
CA THR A 818 -29.67 -22.43 24.70
C THR A 818 -29.33 -23.91 24.90
N GLY A 819 -28.15 -24.35 24.46
CA GLY A 819 -27.78 -25.77 24.39
C GLY A 819 -28.52 -26.55 23.32
N VAL A 820 -29.44 -25.94 22.55
CA VAL A 820 -30.24 -26.63 21.55
C VAL A 820 -30.63 -25.72 20.38
N VAL A 821 -30.52 -26.24 19.16
CA VAL A 821 -31.07 -25.63 17.95
C VAL A 821 -31.93 -26.64 17.22
N ALA A 822 -33.22 -26.33 17.05
CA ALA A 822 -34.13 -27.09 16.20
C ALA A 822 -33.99 -26.63 14.74
N ASN A 823 -34.12 -27.58 13.80
CA ASN A 823 -34.02 -27.39 12.35
C ASN A 823 -32.79 -26.53 11.95
N PRO A 824 -31.57 -27.00 12.24
CA PRO A 824 -30.37 -26.23 11.93
C PRO A 824 -30.26 -25.95 10.44
N SER A 825 -29.72 -24.78 10.08
CA SER A 825 -29.51 -24.50 8.66
C SER A 825 -28.57 -25.55 8.03
N PRO A 826 -28.70 -25.78 6.70
CA PRO A 826 -27.78 -26.66 5.99
C PRO A 826 -26.31 -26.26 6.15
N THR A 827 -26.05 -24.96 6.35
CA THR A 827 -24.71 -24.43 6.57
C THR A 827 -24.15 -24.84 7.94
N LEU A 828 -24.91 -24.67 9.02
CA LEU A 828 -24.48 -25.09 10.35
C LEU A 828 -24.33 -26.63 10.41
N ALA A 829 -25.31 -27.36 9.89
CA ALA A 829 -25.26 -28.82 9.84
C ALA A 829 -24.05 -29.34 9.04
N GLY A 830 -23.74 -28.72 7.91
CA GLY A 830 -22.58 -29.07 7.08
C GLY A 830 -21.24 -28.82 7.77
N LEU A 831 -21.10 -27.68 8.46
CA LEU A 831 -19.91 -27.36 9.23
C LEU A 831 -19.68 -28.35 10.37
N LEU A 832 -20.73 -28.72 11.12
CA LEU A 832 -20.63 -29.68 12.22
C LEU A 832 -20.37 -31.10 11.72
N ALA A 833 -20.95 -31.49 10.59
CA ALA A 833 -20.64 -32.78 9.95
C ALA A 833 -19.16 -32.85 9.51
N LEU A 834 -18.61 -31.77 8.93
CA LEU A 834 -17.19 -31.71 8.61
C LEU A 834 -16.32 -31.73 9.87
N ALA A 835 -16.73 -31.02 10.93
CA ALA A 835 -16.03 -31.03 12.20
C ALA A 835 -15.97 -32.43 12.82
N ASP A 836 -17.03 -33.23 12.68
CA ASP A 836 -17.07 -34.62 13.13
C ASP A 836 -16.02 -35.49 12.42
N VAL A 837 -15.93 -35.34 11.09
CA VAL A 837 -14.93 -36.05 10.28
C VAL A 837 -13.50 -35.61 10.65
N LEU A 838 -13.27 -34.31 10.83
CA LEU A 838 -11.96 -33.78 11.25
C LEU A 838 -11.59 -34.23 12.66
N HIS A 839 -12.54 -34.24 13.59
CA HIS A 839 -12.34 -34.71 14.96
C HIS A 839 -11.90 -36.18 14.97
N ALA A 840 -12.60 -37.04 14.23
CA ALA A 840 -12.25 -38.45 14.11
C ALA A 840 -10.88 -38.64 13.44
N ALA A 841 -10.61 -37.94 12.33
CA ALA A 841 -9.37 -38.08 11.57
C ALA A 841 -8.12 -37.58 12.33
N THR A 842 -8.30 -36.66 13.27
CA THR A 842 -7.21 -36.04 14.04
C THR A 842 -7.11 -36.57 15.47
N ALA A 843 -7.84 -37.65 15.79
CA ALA A 843 -7.91 -38.25 17.12
C ALA A 843 -8.22 -37.20 18.22
N GLY A 844 -9.21 -36.34 17.93
CA GLY A 844 -9.69 -35.28 18.82
C GLY A 844 -8.78 -34.07 18.96
N ALA A 845 -7.72 -33.92 18.14
CA ALA A 845 -6.94 -32.69 18.13
C ALA A 845 -7.73 -31.51 17.54
N PHE A 846 -8.56 -31.74 16.54
CA PHE A 846 -9.60 -30.80 16.14
C PHE A 846 -10.87 -31.07 16.95
N ASP A 847 -11.26 -30.14 17.84
CA ASP A 847 -12.50 -30.25 18.60
C ASP A 847 -13.17 -28.87 18.74
N PRO A 848 -14.32 -28.64 18.09
CA PRO A 848 -15.08 -27.40 18.22
C PRO A 848 -15.54 -27.10 19.65
N SER A 849 -15.63 -28.10 20.53
CA SER A 849 -16.13 -27.91 21.91
C SER A 849 -15.12 -27.29 22.88
N VAL A 850 -13.98 -26.82 22.38
CA VAL A 850 -12.93 -26.15 23.16
C VAL A 850 -13.32 -24.74 23.64
N GLN A 851 -14.46 -24.20 23.19
CA GLN A 851 -14.87 -22.82 23.49
C GLN A 851 -14.97 -22.47 24.99
N PRO A 852 -15.43 -23.33 25.92
CA PRO A 852 -15.42 -23.02 27.35
C PRO A 852 -14.00 -22.81 27.89
N LEU A 853 -13.04 -23.62 27.42
CA LEU A 853 -11.63 -23.49 27.81
C LEU A 853 -11.04 -22.17 27.30
N PHE A 854 -11.33 -21.81 26.04
CA PHE A 854 -10.93 -20.52 25.47
C PHE A 854 -11.48 -19.35 26.29
N ALA A 855 -12.79 -19.37 26.58
CA ALA A 855 -13.46 -18.29 27.33
C ALA A 855 -12.91 -18.15 28.76
N ALA A 856 -12.61 -19.27 29.43
CA ALA A 856 -12.02 -19.24 30.75
C ALA A 856 -10.61 -18.63 30.73
N LEU A 857 -9.74 -19.04 29.81
CA LEU A 857 -8.38 -18.49 29.72
C LEU A 857 -8.39 -17.00 29.34
N ALA A 858 -9.22 -16.60 28.37
CA ALA A 858 -9.34 -15.20 27.97
C ALA A 858 -9.93 -14.30 29.09
N GLY A 859 -10.77 -14.85 29.96
CA GLY A 859 -11.40 -14.15 31.07
C GLY A 859 -10.72 -14.33 32.44
N GLY A 860 -9.57 -15.02 32.50
CA GLY A 860 -8.86 -15.28 33.76
C GLY A 860 -9.54 -16.29 34.71
N GLY A 861 -10.44 -17.13 34.20
CA GLY A 861 -11.14 -18.18 34.95
C GLY A 861 -10.38 -19.51 35.06
N ASP A 862 -10.96 -20.47 35.79
CA ASP A 862 -10.37 -21.79 36.01
C ASP A 862 -10.41 -22.68 34.75
N ALA A 863 -9.24 -22.90 34.16
CA ALA A 863 -9.05 -23.73 32.97
C ALA A 863 -9.40 -25.21 33.19
N GLY A 864 -9.20 -25.76 34.39
CA GLY A 864 -9.49 -27.15 34.72
C GLY A 864 -11.00 -27.42 34.74
N ALA A 865 -11.75 -26.56 35.45
CA ALA A 865 -13.21 -26.62 35.46
C ALA A 865 -13.82 -26.39 34.06
N ALA A 866 -13.20 -25.53 33.25
CA ALA A 866 -13.64 -25.28 31.89
C ALA A 866 -13.37 -26.45 30.93
N LEU A 867 -12.22 -27.14 31.09
CA LEU A 867 -11.88 -28.33 30.29
C LEU A 867 -12.90 -29.46 30.49
N ALA A 868 -13.45 -29.64 31.69
CA ALA A 868 -14.48 -30.63 31.97
C ALA A 868 -15.81 -30.40 31.21
N ARG A 869 -15.98 -29.20 30.63
CA ARG A 869 -17.12 -28.81 29.79
C ARG A 869 -16.82 -28.94 28.29
N ALA A 870 -15.61 -29.38 27.91
CA ALA A 870 -15.27 -29.75 26.55
C ALA A 870 -15.47 -31.26 26.32
N GLY A 871 -15.67 -31.67 25.06
CA GLY A 871 -15.72 -33.05 24.61
C GLY A 871 -16.74 -33.27 23.49
N TRP A 872 -16.25 -33.40 22.25
CA TRP A 872 -17.09 -33.57 21.05
C TRP A 872 -18.14 -34.68 21.13
N ARG A 873 -17.81 -35.81 21.79
CA ARG A 873 -18.73 -36.96 21.96
C ARG A 873 -20.02 -36.63 22.74
N ARG A 874 -20.06 -35.49 23.42
CA ARG A 874 -21.22 -35.01 24.20
C ARG A 874 -22.11 -34.06 23.38
N VAL A 875 -21.81 -33.89 22.09
CA VAL A 875 -22.61 -33.14 21.12
C VAL A 875 -23.50 -34.12 20.36
N GLU A 876 -24.81 -33.94 20.43
CA GLU A 876 -25.77 -34.74 19.66
C GLU A 876 -26.10 -34.04 18.35
N LEU A 877 -25.65 -34.62 17.23
CA LEU A 877 -25.88 -34.11 15.88
C LEU A 877 -27.07 -34.84 15.22
N GLY A 878 -28.26 -34.25 15.28
CA GLY A 878 -29.46 -34.75 14.61
C GLY A 878 -29.87 -33.92 13.39
N ARG A 879 -30.54 -34.55 12.43
CA ARG A 879 -31.06 -33.86 11.22
C ARG A 879 -32.07 -32.75 11.53
N ARG A 880 -32.86 -32.92 12.60
CA ARG A 880 -33.91 -31.97 13.03
C ARG A 880 -33.52 -31.17 14.27
N MET A 881 -32.44 -31.54 14.96
CA MET A 881 -32.06 -30.92 16.23
C MET A 881 -30.58 -31.18 16.52
N ILE A 882 -29.87 -30.15 16.98
CA ILE A 882 -28.54 -30.26 17.58
C ILE A 882 -28.66 -29.95 19.06
N ARG A 883 -28.05 -30.78 19.93
CA ARG A 883 -28.04 -30.58 21.38
C ARG A 883 -26.62 -30.61 21.94
N LEU A 884 -26.35 -29.73 22.89
CA LEU A 884 -25.13 -29.69 23.69
C LEU A 884 -25.44 -30.15 25.12
N ALA A 885 -24.51 -30.85 25.76
CA ALA A 885 -24.63 -31.13 27.19
C ALA A 885 -24.54 -29.81 28.01
N PRO A 886 -25.06 -29.78 29.25
CA PRO A 886 -25.06 -28.58 30.08
C PRO A 886 -23.66 -27.97 30.26
N GLY A 887 -23.55 -26.65 30.08
CA GLY A 887 -22.31 -25.88 30.24
C GLY A 887 -21.32 -25.97 29.07
N MET A 888 -21.62 -26.73 28.02
CA MET A 888 -20.80 -26.78 26.80
C MET A 888 -21.03 -25.54 25.92
N ALA A 889 -20.01 -25.20 25.13
CA ALA A 889 -20.10 -24.24 24.03
C ALA A 889 -19.21 -24.72 22.88
N LEU A 890 -19.55 -24.35 21.65
CA LEU A 890 -18.80 -24.67 20.45
C LEU A 890 -18.18 -23.43 19.81
N THR A 891 -17.05 -23.61 19.13
CA THR A 891 -16.42 -22.64 18.24
C THR A 891 -16.18 -23.29 16.88
N LEU A 892 -16.45 -22.56 15.81
CA LEU A 892 -16.23 -23.01 14.44
C LEU A 892 -15.14 -22.19 13.75
N ASN A 893 -14.36 -21.39 14.49
CA ASN A 893 -13.36 -20.49 13.92
C ASN A 893 -12.33 -21.23 13.06
N GLY A 894 -11.91 -22.45 13.44
CA GLY A 894 -10.93 -23.24 12.70
C GLY A 894 -11.48 -24.03 11.49
N ILE A 895 -12.70 -23.75 11.03
CA ILE A 895 -13.27 -24.30 9.77
C ILE A 895 -14.19 -23.32 9.03
N ALA A 896 -14.77 -22.33 9.70
CA ALA A 896 -15.78 -21.44 9.14
C ALA A 896 -15.23 -20.54 8.04
N GLN A 897 -14.00 -20.04 8.21
CA GLN A 897 -13.34 -19.20 7.21
C GLN A 897 -13.02 -20.01 5.96
N GLY A 898 -12.46 -21.21 6.10
CA GLY A 898 -12.25 -22.12 4.98
C GLY A 898 -13.56 -22.51 4.27
N TRP A 899 -14.65 -22.75 5.01
CA TRP A 899 -15.95 -23.05 4.43
C TRP A 899 -16.53 -21.87 3.64
N ALA A 900 -16.37 -20.65 4.14
CA ALA A 900 -16.78 -19.44 3.44
C ALA A 900 -16.00 -19.25 2.13
N ALA A 901 -14.67 -19.46 2.14
CA ALA A 901 -13.84 -19.41 0.94
C ALA A 901 -14.31 -20.42 -0.12
N ASP A 902 -14.63 -21.65 0.33
CA ASP A 902 -15.14 -22.70 -0.55
C ASP A 902 -16.50 -22.35 -1.18
N ARG A 903 -17.45 -21.86 -0.40
CA ARG A 903 -18.78 -21.48 -0.90
C ARG A 903 -18.72 -20.26 -1.82
N ALA A 904 -17.90 -19.27 -1.50
CA ALA A 904 -17.66 -18.12 -2.37
C ALA A 904 -17.05 -18.55 -3.71
N ALA A 905 -16.02 -19.40 -3.69
CA ALA A 905 -15.39 -19.91 -4.91
C ALA A 905 -16.35 -20.75 -5.76
N ASP A 906 -17.17 -21.61 -5.15
CA ASP A 906 -18.19 -22.38 -5.85
C ASP A 906 -19.25 -21.47 -6.51
N ALA A 907 -19.70 -20.43 -5.81
CA ALA A 907 -20.65 -19.45 -6.35
C ALA A 907 -20.06 -18.69 -7.55
N LEU A 908 -18.78 -18.34 -7.49
CA LEU A 908 -18.06 -17.66 -8.58
C LEU A 908 -17.87 -18.60 -9.79
N ALA A 909 -17.52 -19.87 -9.54
CA ALA A 909 -17.40 -20.89 -10.58
C ALA A 909 -18.74 -21.14 -11.29
N ALA A 910 -19.86 -21.17 -10.55
CA ALA A 910 -21.20 -21.31 -11.12
C ALA A 910 -21.60 -20.13 -12.04
N HIS A 911 -20.97 -18.96 -11.87
CA HIS A 911 -21.12 -17.82 -12.79
C HIS A 911 -20.12 -17.87 -13.98
N GLY A 912 -19.42 -18.99 -14.16
CA GLY A 912 -18.51 -19.29 -15.25
C GLY A 912 -17.13 -18.65 -15.13
N PHE A 913 -16.70 -18.29 -13.92
CA PHE A 913 -15.34 -17.79 -13.68
C PHE A 913 -14.35 -18.93 -13.47
N ALA A 914 -13.32 -18.98 -14.32
CA ALA A 914 -12.27 -19.99 -14.24
C ALA A 914 -11.05 -19.52 -13.44
N GLY A 915 -10.66 -18.24 -13.52
CA GLY A 915 -9.56 -17.65 -12.76
C GLY A 915 -10.09 -16.90 -11.54
N VAL A 916 -10.08 -17.56 -10.38
CA VAL A 916 -10.60 -17.01 -9.11
C VAL A 916 -9.59 -17.24 -7.99
N LEU A 917 -9.35 -16.20 -7.19
CA LEU A 917 -8.69 -16.34 -5.89
C LEU A 917 -9.57 -15.72 -4.81
N VAL A 918 -10.04 -16.54 -3.88
CA VAL A 918 -10.76 -16.09 -2.68
C VAL A 918 -9.83 -16.21 -1.48
N ASP A 919 -9.84 -15.19 -0.65
CA ASP A 919 -9.17 -15.13 0.64
C ASP A 919 -10.17 -14.63 1.68
N THR A 920 -10.55 -15.46 2.65
CA THR A 920 -11.40 -15.07 3.79
C THR A 920 -10.64 -15.17 5.12
N GLY A 921 -9.31 -15.08 5.06
CA GLY A 921 -8.37 -15.57 6.06
C GLY A 921 -7.75 -16.91 5.64
N GLU A 922 -8.48 -17.68 4.81
CA GLU A 922 -8.00 -18.91 4.19
C GLU A 922 -8.15 -18.83 2.66
N LEU A 923 -7.16 -19.36 1.94
CA LEU A 923 -7.04 -19.17 0.49
C LEU A 923 -7.74 -20.30 -0.27
N ARG A 924 -8.55 -19.93 -1.27
CA ARG A 924 -9.16 -20.85 -2.23
C ARG A 924 -8.94 -20.35 -3.66
N ALA A 925 -8.18 -21.13 -4.44
CA ALA A 925 -7.83 -20.77 -5.81
C ALA A 925 -8.48 -21.72 -6.85
N LEU A 926 -9.10 -21.13 -7.87
CA LEU A 926 -9.57 -21.81 -9.08
C LEU A 926 -8.81 -21.29 -10.30
N GLY A 927 -8.49 -22.19 -11.24
CA GLY A 927 -7.75 -21.86 -12.45
C GLY A 927 -6.37 -21.25 -12.21
N ASP A 928 -5.99 -20.28 -13.03
CA ASP A 928 -4.68 -19.62 -13.00
C ASP A 928 -4.75 -18.09 -13.01
N ASP A 929 -3.64 -17.47 -12.59
CA ASP A 929 -3.41 -16.02 -12.57
C ASP A 929 -3.05 -15.46 -13.96
N GLY A 930 -2.87 -16.31 -14.97
CA GLY A 930 -2.44 -15.92 -16.31
C GLY A 930 -0.97 -15.64 -16.51
N ALA A 931 -0.14 -15.80 -15.48
CA ALA A 931 1.28 -15.63 -15.60
C ALA A 931 1.94 -16.89 -16.19
N LEU A 932 3.10 -16.71 -16.84
CA LEU A 932 3.97 -17.80 -17.29
C LEU A 932 4.40 -18.61 -16.05
N GLY A 933 3.72 -19.73 -15.78
CA GLY A 933 3.96 -20.58 -14.60
C GLY A 933 2.75 -21.38 -14.13
N GLY A 934 1.52 -20.96 -14.44
CA GLY A 934 0.28 -21.70 -14.16
C GLY A 934 -0.13 -21.71 -12.67
N GLY A 935 -1.41 -21.44 -12.38
CA GLY A 935 -1.93 -21.35 -11.00
C GLY A 935 -1.57 -20.05 -10.27
N TRP A 936 -2.21 -19.80 -9.15
CA TRP A 936 -2.07 -18.59 -8.34
C TRP A 936 -0.86 -18.66 -7.39
N PRO A 937 0.10 -17.74 -7.46
CA PRO A 937 1.28 -17.76 -6.60
C PRO A 937 0.93 -17.30 -5.18
N VAL A 938 1.27 -18.12 -4.19
CA VAL A 938 1.08 -17.86 -2.76
C VAL A 938 2.40 -18.07 -2.03
N ARG A 939 2.81 -17.09 -1.22
CA ARG A 939 4.07 -17.17 -0.46
C ARG A 939 3.90 -18.00 0.80
N LEU A 940 4.80 -18.95 0.99
CA LEU A 940 4.87 -19.80 2.18
C LEU A 940 6.29 -19.70 2.76
N GLY A 941 6.51 -18.70 3.63
CA GLY A 941 7.85 -18.35 4.13
C GLY A 941 8.77 -17.85 3.01
N THR A 942 9.87 -18.56 2.77
CA THR A 942 10.82 -18.29 1.68
C THR A 942 10.45 -18.98 0.36
N SER A 943 9.48 -19.89 0.39
CA SER A 943 9.02 -20.64 -0.78
C SER A 943 7.75 -20.02 -1.37
N THR A 944 7.48 -20.30 -2.65
CA THR A 944 6.22 -19.90 -3.31
C THR A 944 5.52 -21.16 -3.80
N LEU A 945 4.29 -21.36 -3.34
CA LEU A 945 3.40 -22.43 -3.77
C LEU A 945 2.44 -21.88 -4.84
N ARG A 946 2.24 -22.60 -5.94
CA ARG A 946 1.25 -22.21 -6.96
C ARG A 946 -0.03 -23.03 -6.77
N LEU A 947 -1.13 -22.36 -6.44
CA LEU A 947 -2.43 -22.99 -6.21
C LEU A 947 -3.25 -23.01 -7.50
N ARG A 948 -3.68 -24.20 -7.92
CA ARG A 948 -4.60 -24.37 -9.05
C ARG A 948 -5.67 -25.40 -8.68
N GLY A 949 -6.92 -24.96 -8.54
CA GLY A 949 -8.03 -25.82 -8.11
C GLY A 949 -7.87 -26.34 -6.67
N ARG A 950 -7.12 -25.61 -5.84
CA ARG A 950 -6.73 -26.01 -4.48
C ARG A 950 -6.81 -24.83 -3.54
N ALA A 951 -6.89 -25.14 -2.26
CA ALA A 951 -6.86 -24.21 -1.16
C ALA A 951 -5.56 -24.34 -0.38
N LEU A 952 -5.20 -23.30 0.36
CA LEU A 952 -4.12 -23.29 1.33
C LEU A 952 -4.63 -22.62 2.60
N ALA A 953 -4.43 -23.29 3.73
CA ALA A 953 -4.74 -22.73 5.03
C ALA A 953 -3.55 -22.72 5.97
N THR A 954 -3.47 -21.71 6.82
CA THR A 954 -2.30 -21.48 7.67
C THR A 954 -2.67 -21.10 9.10
N SER A 955 -2.36 -22.00 10.05
CA SER A 955 -2.60 -21.78 11.48
C SER A 955 -1.33 -21.36 12.21
N GLU A 956 -1.45 -20.35 13.08
CA GLU A 956 -0.39 -19.84 13.95
C GLU A 956 -0.85 -19.82 15.41
N PRO A 957 -0.53 -20.83 16.23
CA PRO A 957 -1.05 -20.94 17.60
C PRO A 957 -0.83 -19.69 18.46
N PHE A 958 0.32 -19.03 18.28
CA PHE A 958 0.73 -17.84 19.04
C PHE A 958 0.33 -16.50 18.38
N GLY A 959 -0.50 -16.52 17.32
CA GLY A 959 -1.02 -15.29 16.70
C GLY A 959 -1.93 -14.48 17.65
N THR A 960 -2.53 -15.16 18.62
CA THR A 960 -3.21 -14.56 19.77
C THR A 960 -2.82 -15.36 21.00
N VAL A 961 -2.41 -14.67 22.06
CA VAL A 961 -1.93 -15.27 23.32
C VAL A 961 -2.98 -15.02 24.41
N LEU A 962 -3.28 -16.06 25.19
CA LEU A 962 -4.29 -16.04 26.24
C LEU A 962 -3.71 -15.96 27.66
N ASP A 963 -2.40 -16.10 27.84
CA ASP A 963 -1.73 -15.90 29.14
C ASP A 963 -0.80 -14.66 29.13
N PRO A 964 -0.64 -13.97 30.28
CA PRO A 964 0.25 -12.81 30.39
C PRO A 964 1.71 -13.14 30.04
N ALA A 965 2.13 -14.40 30.18
CA ALA A 965 3.51 -14.82 29.96
C ALA A 965 3.83 -15.15 28.48
N GLY A 966 2.87 -15.05 27.55
CA GLY A 966 3.17 -15.29 26.13
C GLY A 966 3.24 -16.77 25.72
N ARG A 967 2.88 -17.71 26.59
CA ARG A 967 3.15 -19.15 26.40
C ARG A 967 1.96 -19.95 25.88
N ILE A 968 0.74 -19.50 26.09
CA ILE A 968 -0.50 -20.18 25.73
C ILE A 968 -1.18 -19.41 24.61
N GLY A 969 -1.30 -20.05 23.45
CA GLY A 969 -1.96 -19.50 22.28
C GLY A 969 -3.48 -19.71 22.28
N HIS A 970 -4.16 -19.16 21.28
CA HIS A 970 -5.60 -19.34 21.06
C HIS A 970 -5.98 -20.73 20.51
N ILE A 971 -5.04 -21.46 19.91
CA ILE A 971 -5.24 -22.86 19.50
C ILE A 971 -4.91 -23.75 20.69
N LEU A 972 -5.96 -24.32 21.30
CA LEU A 972 -5.89 -25.05 22.57
C LEU A 972 -6.08 -26.55 22.35
N ASP A 973 -5.39 -27.38 23.15
CA ASP A 973 -5.56 -28.84 23.08
C ASP A 973 -6.71 -29.30 23.98
N PRO A 974 -7.87 -29.72 23.44
CA PRO A 974 -9.03 -30.16 24.21
C PRO A 974 -8.77 -31.45 25.01
N ARG A 975 -7.63 -32.14 24.76
CA ARG A 975 -7.23 -33.38 25.45
C ARG A 975 -6.29 -33.11 26.62
N ARG A 976 -5.59 -31.96 26.59
CA ARG A 976 -4.52 -31.64 27.55
C ARG A 976 -4.72 -30.30 28.28
N GLY A 977 -5.68 -29.49 27.86
CA GLY A 977 -5.93 -28.16 28.43
C GLY A 977 -4.97 -27.09 27.91
N ALA A 978 -4.59 -26.16 28.79
CA ALA A 978 -3.73 -25.02 28.49
C ALA A 978 -2.25 -25.42 28.36
N VAL A 979 -1.90 -26.13 27.29
CA VAL A 979 -0.53 -26.55 26.99
C VAL A 979 0.04 -25.73 25.84
N ARG A 980 1.31 -25.35 25.93
CA ARG A 980 2.02 -24.65 24.86
C ARG A 980 2.09 -25.53 23.60
N ALA A 981 1.68 -24.97 22.45
CA ALA A 981 1.77 -25.66 21.18
C ALA A 981 3.24 -25.93 20.78
N ALA A 982 3.51 -27.12 20.22
CA ALA A 982 4.84 -27.53 19.79
C ALA A 982 5.31 -26.80 18.51
N TRP A 983 4.36 -26.22 17.77
CA TRP A 983 4.58 -25.60 16.47
C TRP A 983 4.19 -24.13 16.50
N ARG A 984 5.00 -23.28 15.88
CA ARG A 984 4.71 -21.85 15.73
C ARG A 984 3.73 -21.58 14.59
N LYS A 985 3.80 -22.38 13.54
CA LYS A 985 3.02 -22.20 12.31
C LYS A 985 2.91 -23.53 11.58
N VAL A 986 1.75 -23.81 11.01
CA VAL A 986 1.49 -24.99 10.16
C VAL A 986 0.66 -24.56 8.96
N ALA A 987 1.04 -25.03 7.77
CA ALA A 987 0.32 -24.75 6.52
C ALA A 987 -0.08 -26.03 5.80
N VAL A 988 -1.34 -26.12 5.41
CA VAL A 988 -1.94 -27.29 4.78
C VAL A 988 -2.61 -26.88 3.47
N SER A 989 -2.38 -27.62 2.39
CA SER A 989 -3.15 -27.47 1.16
C SER A 989 -4.14 -28.62 0.98
N ALA A 990 -5.33 -28.33 0.45
CA ALA A 990 -6.34 -29.35 0.17
C ALA A 990 -7.23 -28.93 -1.01
N PRO A 991 -8.01 -29.85 -1.60
CA PRO A 991 -8.99 -29.49 -2.63
C PRO A 991 -10.14 -28.61 -2.11
N ARG A 992 -10.30 -28.43 -0.80
CA ARG A 992 -11.33 -27.61 -0.15
C ARG A 992 -10.69 -26.84 1.01
N ALA A 993 -10.96 -25.55 1.11
CA ALA A 993 -10.38 -24.67 2.13
C ALA A 993 -10.83 -25.04 3.54
N ALA A 994 -12.09 -25.47 3.73
CA ALA A 994 -12.57 -25.89 5.05
C ALA A 994 -11.80 -27.08 5.63
N VAL A 995 -11.37 -28.01 4.76
CA VAL A 995 -10.53 -29.17 5.17
C VAL A 995 -9.12 -28.72 5.50
N ALA A 996 -8.54 -27.83 4.69
CA ALA A 996 -7.21 -27.29 4.93
C ALA A 996 -7.16 -26.52 6.27
N ASP A 997 -8.16 -25.70 6.53
CA ASP A 997 -8.33 -24.88 7.75
C ASP A 997 -8.35 -25.76 9.01
N GLY A 998 -9.28 -26.72 9.05
CA GLY A 998 -9.40 -27.64 10.18
C GLY A 998 -8.18 -28.52 10.41
N LEU A 999 -7.56 -29.02 9.33
CA LEU A 999 -6.30 -29.76 9.44
C LEU A 999 -5.17 -28.85 9.94
N SER A 1000 -5.02 -27.63 9.42
CA SER A 1000 -3.96 -26.72 9.86
C SER A 1000 -4.05 -26.42 11.35
N THR A 1001 -5.27 -26.25 11.88
CA THR A 1001 -5.55 -26.07 13.30
C THR A 1001 -5.14 -27.31 14.10
N ALA A 1002 -5.60 -28.49 13.68
CA ALA A 1002 -5.34 -29.75 14.40
C ALA A 1002 -3.86 -30.12 14.42
N LEU A 1003 -3.17 -29.95 13.28
CA LEU A 1003 -1.77 -30.31 13.12
C LEU A 1003 -0.87 -29.48 14.03
N CYS A 1004 -1.28 -28.27 14.44
CA CYS A 1004 -0.54 -27.48 15.45
C CYS A 1004 -0.41 -28.19 16.81
N LEU A 1005 -1.28 -29.16 17.09
CA LEU A 1005 -1.35 -29.90 18.37
C LEU A 1005 -0.82 -31.33 18.27
N LEU A 1006 -0.49 -31.79 17.06
CA LEU A 1006 -0.02 -33.15 16.81
C LEU A 1006 1.51 -33.23 16.78
N ASP A 1007 2.03 -34.38 17.18
CA ASP A 1007 3.45 -34.71 16.99
C ASP A 1007 3.78 -34.94 15.51
N ARG A 1008 5.07 -35.07 15.19
CA ARG A 1008 5.53 -35.23 13.80
C ARG A 1008 4.95 -36.44 13.10
N ALA A 1009 4.72 -37.54 13.81
CA ALA A 1009 4.25 -38.80 13.24
C ALA A 1009 2.74 -38.74 12.96
N ALA A 1010 1.96 -38.19 13.90
CA ALA A 1010 0.54 -37.95 13.74
C ALA A 1010 0.26 -36.88 12.67
N GLN A 1011 1.13 -35.86 12.56
CA GLN A 1011 1.01 -34.85 11.50
C GLN A 1011 1.16 -35.41 10.08
N ALA A 1012 1.96 -36.46 9.90
CA ALA A 1012 2.15 -37.09 8.60
C ALA A 1012 0.92 -37.92 8.19
N ARG A 1013 0.24 -38.57 9.15
CA ARG A 1013 -0.89 -39.48 8.88
C ARG A 1013 -2.24 -38.79 8.76
N ALA A 1014 -2.48 -37.71 9.50
CA ALA A 1014 -3.80 -37.07 9.54
C ALA A 1014 -4.28 -36.55 8.17
N PRO A 1015 -3.44 -35.92 7.32
CA PRO A 1015 -3.85 -35.50 5.98
C PRO A 1015 -4.22 -36.64 5.04
N ASP A 1016 -3.64 -37.84 5.19
CA ASP A 1016 -3.90 -38.99 4.30
C ASP A 1016 -5.36 -39.47 4.33
N ARG A 1017 -6.10 -39.11 5.40
CA ARG A 1017 -7.53 -39.39 5.52
C ARG A 1017 -8.41 -38.51 4.62
N PHE A 1018 -7.85 -37.43 4.07
CA PHE A 1018 -8.53 -36.50 3.18
C PHE A 1018 -7.88 -36.54 1.80
N ALA A 1019 -8.63 -37.01 0.80
CA ALA A 1019 -8.13 -37.16 -0.55
C ALA A 1019 -7.52 -35.85 -1.07
N GLY A 1020 -6.22 -35.91 -1.37
CA GLY A 1020 -5.47 -34.78 -1.89
C GLY A 1020 -5.13 -33.69 -0.88
N ALA A 1021 -5.32 -33.86 0.43
CA ALA A 1021 -4.77 -32.95 1.44
C ALA A 1021 -3.26 -33.18 1.62
N ARG A 1022 -2.48 -32.12 1.89
CA ARG A 1022 -1.02 -32.17 2.05
C ARG A 1022 -0.56 -31.17 3.10
N LEU A 1023 0.35 -31.60 3.97
CA LEU A 1023 1.12 -30.71 4.82
C LEU A 1023 2.21 -30.04 3.98
N GLU A 1024 2.08 -28.72 3.75
CA GLU A 1024 3.01 -27.96 2.89
C GLU A 1024 4.22 -27.46 3.67
N ALA A 1025 4.01 -26.96 4.89
CA ALA A 1025 5.09 -26.49 5.75
C ALA A 1025 4.71 -26.52 7.23
N ARG A 1026 5.74 -26.61 8.09
CA ARG A 1026 5.64 -26.48 9.54
C ARG A 1026 6.87 -25.78 10.09
N TRP A 1027 6.68 -24.94 11.09
CA TRP A 1027 7.74 -24.23 11.79
C TRP A 1027 7.72 -24.59 13.26
N PRO A 1028 8.82 -25.13 13.82
CA PRO A 1028 8.87 -25.46 15.25
C PRO A 1028 8.77 -24.18 16.09
N ALA A 1029 8.15 -24.27 17.25
CA ALA A 1029 8.27 -23.22 18.25
C ALA A 1029 9.73 -23.20 18.75
N SER A 1030 10.37 -22.02 18.78
CA SER A 1030 11.68 -21.88 19.42
C SER A 1030 11.54 -22.20 20.90
N THR A 1031 12.42 -23.08 21.40
CA THR A 1031 12.54 -23.40 22.84
C THR A 1031 12.70 -22.15 23.67
#